data_AF-A0A9F2WI25-F1
#
_entry.id   AF-A0A9F2WI25-F1
#
_cell.length_a   1.000
_cell.length_b   1.000
_cell.length_c   1.000
_cell.angle_alpha   90.00
_cell.angle_beta   90.00
_cell.angle_gamma   90.00
#
_symmetry.space_group_name_H-M   'P 1'
#
loop_
_entity.id
_entity.type
_entity.pdbx_description
1 polymer ?
#
loop_
_entity_poly.entity_id
_entity_poly.type
_entity_poly.pdbx_seq_one_letter_code
_entity_poly.pdbx_strand_id
1 'polypeptide(L)'
;VCWAPRLNRESLIEGLLPNVKVPTSVKDQCHCQVTFHDGHVFLASSFVVRPLADEPKHIKCKIKGSNIIKMGEKLQDEIEIMITDQHGNQIQSLTSSCTAALEISGNGLDKSDLRTVWQQETQTISVKGIKFEPGPAETKELCLAWHDFSHYLKFNLIAGPPAKLVLLDWIEPEKPISVISGKELPRPLTVQLCDQWNNPSAEPNLKITFSKPSNIQIVSSNPVNKTDETGRASFGVLIIHAPKGEYMLQFKASYKKKALSSPVIKMNVLHDPEKPVNLNIKYDKDAIFTAGNTFPDFHVSIISEDGNKIKNINPGRICMKIWEGHSGGTLSQNVTTFECSKTNNDKDEGFIYFRNKIVPEKVGTYSIQFAFAIDNTHFLNSEQIIIEVVPNEPAQLVPQIVPDTPAVSNVWAVDSRTLVKDLTFIITDEYQNHTGNDLDGKIIAKIKSSTEEDTDIPLFQGRASTVEFPFHRGIVEIEDLVLAENSPGRDRTEYILVFEPVIPALKRHLEPYYLSFMFYNDYETQQQMAILIKERDRLSESVNSYRSVFDTSNQLLDEIKSQVQKSGEKKLQLRNELKRHQIDISQANEVQYIDSLIKDKQADQEEILKQPRRKCTLANYPKGSQDILGKISHLAQIQDDDAANVISWHLASDMDCIVTLTTVAAHRIFEETKGAQQVLSLDSVYKEGLPDWDRPLPHLKNERNCFSPVGNPVFARDLLIFPEHKENCQTVFGMLLGNTIIIDNLDAANHYRKEVMKMTHCPTLLTREGERICSNGKFGGFQNIAPPMEKLRGMVFGAPLPPGYNILSAHIVLLQQYRTAFLRFNEVNTELEELQQSIDTVEMQRKKEEFAEQEKKLKSIEQELGITSSSQFNKSSEELGLSEALSPPKRTRRERRKRSYSSEEWVASPPMKKK
;
A
#
# COMPACT_ATOMS: atom_id res chain seq x y z
N VAL A 1 -12.83 89.31 21.16
CA VAL A 1 -11.41 89.73 21.05
C VAL A 1 -11.38 91.25 21.18
N CYS A 2 -10.75 91.81 22.23
CA CYS A 2 -10.54 93.26 22.31
C CYS A 2 -9.43 93.63 21.35
N TRP A 3 -9.78 94.15 20.18
CA TRP A 3 -8.83 94.68 19.22
C TRP A 3 -8.53 96.12 19.61
N ALA A 4 -7.46 96.34 20.38
CA ALA A 4 -6.92 97.67 20.65
C ALA A 4 -5.63 97.87 19.83
N PRO A 5 -5.71 98.18 18.52
CA PRO A 5 -4.53 98.67 17.83
C PRO A 5 -4.17 100.04 18.43
N ARG A 6 -2.87 100.35 18.54
CA ARG A 6 -2.45 101.74 18.70
C ARG A 6 -2.92 102.49 17.45
N LEU A 7 -4.00 103.25 17.59
CA LEU A 7 -4.62 103.96 16.48
C LEU A 7 -3.66 105.02 15.96
N ASN A 8 -3.41 105.05 14.65
CA ASN A 8 -2.69 106.17 14.04
C ASN A 8 -3.59 107.41 14.10
N ARG A 9 -3.13 108.45 14.79
CA ARG A 9 -3.89 109.69 15.00
C ARG A 9 -4.22 110.38 13.69
N GLU A 10 -3.32 110.31 12.70
CA GLU A 10 -3.52 110.91 11.37
C GLU A 10 -4.69 110.26 10.62
N SER A 11 -4.76 108.92 10.59
CA SER A 11 -5.84 108.18 9.92
C SER A 11 -7.21 108.38 10.59
N LEU A 12 -7.25 108.62 11.90
CA LEU A 12 -8.49 108.86 12.63
C LEU A 12 -9.07 110.26 12.36
N ILE A 13 -8.20 111.26 12.15
CA ILE A 13 -8.59 112.61 11.74
C ILE A 13 -9.21 112.58 10.33
N GLU A 14 -8.77 111.66 9.47
CA GLU A 14 -9.35 111.40 8.15
C GLU A 14 -10.62 110.52 8.18
N GLY A 15 -11.07 110.10 9.37
CA GLY A 15 -12.29 109.30 9.54
C GLY A 15 -12.13 107.80 9.28
N LEU A 16 -10.90 107.27 9.24
CA LEU A 16 -10.62 105.86 8.95
C LEU A 16 -10.46 105.03 10.24
N LEU A 17 -11.20 103.92 10.34
CA LEU A 17 -11.11 102.93 11.42
C LEU A 17 -10.12 101.80 11.06
N PRO A 18 -9.54 101.10 12.07
CA PRO A 18 -8.62 100.00 11.80
C PRO A 18 -9.30 98.81 11.12
N ASN A 19 -8.54 98.10 10.28
CA ASN A 19 -9.03 96.89 9.61
C ASN A 19 -9.50 95.84 10.63
N VAL A 20 -10.72 95.35 10.45
CA VAL A 20 -11.31 94.29 11.28
C VAL A 20 -11.12 92.95 10.56
N LYS A 21 -10.54 91.95 11.25
CA LYS A 21 -10.49 90.58 10.72
C LYS A 21 -11.88 89.97 10.80
N VAL A 22 -12.45 89.61 9.65
CA VAL A 22 -13.74 88.93 9.55
C VAL A 22 -13.52 87.41 9.65
N PRO A 23 -14.27 86.69 10.49
CA PRO A 23 -14.20 85.23 10.55
C PRO A 23 -14.64 84.60 9.23
N THR A 24 -13.99 83.50 8.84
CA THR A 24 -14.31 82.78 7.61
C THR A 24 -15.48 81.81 7.76
N SER A 25 -15.95 81.55 8.98
CA SER A 25 -17.07 80.65 9.28
C SER A 25 -18.33 81.44 9.66
N VAL A 26 -19.48 81.15 9.04
CA VAL A 26 -20.78 81.77 9.38
C VAL A 26 -21.24 81.51 10.82
N LYS A 27 -20.66 80.50 11.48
CA LYS A 27 -20.96 80.16 12.89
C LYS A 27 -20.19 81.02 13.88
N ASP A 28 -19.10 81.66 13.44
CA ASP A 28 -18.19 82.39 14.30
C ASP A 28 -18.55 83.89 14.28
N GLN A 29 -19.47 84.30 15.16
CA GLN A 29 -19.79 85.72 15.34
C GLN A 29 -18.70 86.40 16.18
N CYS A 30 -18.14 87.50 15.68
CA CYS A 30 -17.14 88.26 16.41
C CYS A 30 -17.73 89.54 17.00
N HIS A 31 -17.68 89.64 18.33
CA HIS A 31 -17.93 90.90 19.02
C HIS A 31 -16.66 91.75 19.01
N CYS A 32 -16.74 92.91 18.37
CA CYS A 32 -15.66 93.88 18.23
C CYS A 32 -15.99 95.10 19.10
N GLN A 33 -15.04 95.48 19.95
CA GLN A 33 -15.11 96.70 20.76
C GLN A 33 -13.94 97.59 20.37
N VAL A 34 -14.24 98.82 19.98
CA VAL A 34 -13.27 99.85 19.62
C VAL A 34 -13.27 100.89 20.73
N THR A 35 -12.11 101.13 21.32
CA THR A 35 -11.92 102.14 22.36
C THR A 35 -10.86 103.14 21.92
N PHE A 36 -11.16 104.43 22.11
CA PHE A 36 -10.25 105.54 21.87
C PHE A 36 -10.04 106.31 23.19
N HIS A 37 -8.78 106.68 23.48
CA HIS A 37 -8.42 107.39 24.70
C HIS A 37 -7.28 108.38 24.40
N ASP A 38 -7.56 109.69 24.51
CA ASP A 38 -6.57 110.77 24.32
C ASP A 38 -6.51 111.66 25.56
N GLY A 39 -6.01 111.11 26.68
CA GLY A 39 -5.69 111.80 27.94
C GLY A 39 -6.84 112.46 28.73
N HIS A 40 -7.87 112.95 28.04
CA HIS A 40 -8.98 113.75 28.56
C HIS A 40 -10.36 113.28 28.04
N VAL A 41 -10.43 112.40 27.03
CA VAL A 41 -11.69 111.85 26.48
C VAL A 41 -11.55 110.33 26.25
N PHE A 42 -12.53 109.56 26.72
CA PHE A 42 -12.70 108.13 26.44
C PHE A 42 -13.94 107.90 25.59
N LEU A 43 -13.79 107.27 24.42
CA LEU A 43 -14.90 106.89 23.56
C LEU A 43 -14.84 105.39 23.32
N ALA A 44 -15.94 104.69 23.61
CA ALA A 44 -16.06 103.27 23.36
C ALA A 44 -17.30 103.00 22.49
N SER A 45 -17.10 102.24 21.42
CA SER A 45 -18.18 101.72 20.59
C SER A 45 -17.98 100.22 20.37
N SER A 46 -19.07 99.49 20.23
CA SER A 46 -19.04 98.05 20.01
C SER A 46 -20.02 97.65 18.94
N PHE A 47 -19.62 96.68 18.11
CA PHE A 47 -20.45 96.11 17.06
C PHE A 47 -20.16 94.62 16.91
N VAL A 48 -21.11 93.89 16.33
CA VAL A 48 -20.97 92.47 16.06
C VAL A 48 -20.78 92.28 14.56
N VAL A 49 -19.69 91.61 14.20
CA VAL A 49 -19.45 91.14 12.84
C VAL A 49 -20.10 89.77 12.69
N ARG A 50 -21.11 89.69 11.82
CA ARG A 50 -21.74 88.43 11.42
C ARG A 50 -21.32 88.10 9.98
N PRO A 51 -20.41 87.15 9.78
CA PRO A 51 -20.08 86.69 8.43
C PRO A 51 -21.30 86.05 7.77
N LEU A 52 -21.51 86.35 6.50
CA LEU A 52 -22.49 85.70 5.64
C LEU A 52 -21.76 84.72 4.72
N ALA A 53 -22.46 83.71 4.21
CA ALA A 53 -21.88 82.79 3.24
C ALA A 53 -21.55 83.55 1.94
N ASP A 54 -20.38 83.26 1.38
CA ASP A 54 -19.89 83.82 0.12
C ASP A 54 -20.51 83.08 -1.09
N GLU A 55 -20.11 83.41 -2.32
CA GLU A 55 -20.62 82.77 -3.53
C GLU A 55 -20.38 81.24 -3.58
N PRO A 56 -21.26 80.47 -4.24
CA PRO A 56 -21.10 79.02 -4.41
C PRO A 56 -19.76 78.62 -5.00
N LYS A 57 -19.02 77.72 -4.33
CA LYS A 57 -17.72 77.23 -4.82
C LYS A 57 -17.50 75.72 -4.68
N HIS A 58 -18.23 75.05 -3.80
CA HIS A 58 -18.08 73.61 -3.56
C HIS A 58 -19.44 72.92 -3.41
N ILE A 59 -19.51 71.67 -3.87
CA ILE A 59 -20.60 70.74 -3.62
C ILE A 59 -20.12 69.63 -2.67
N LYS A 60 -20.84 69.45 -1.56
CA LYS A 60 -20.54 68.46 -0.51
C LYS A 60 -21.70 67.50 -0.37
N CYS A 61 -21.43 66.22 -0.57
CA CYS A 61 -22.45 65.18 -0.53
C CYS A 61 -22.24 64.27 0.69
N LYS A 62 -23.33 63.90 1.38
CA LYS A 62 -23.32 63.03 2.55
C LYS A 62 -24.40 61.95 2.40
N ILE A 63 -24.01 60.69 2.52
CA ILE A 63 -24.95 59.56 2.57
C ILE A 63 -25.50 59.49 4.00
N LYS A 64 -26.83 59.48 4.19
CA LYS A 64 -27.43 59.42 5.53
C LYS A 64 -27.32 58.04 6.19
N GLY A 65 -27.08 56.98 5.42
CA GLY A 65 -26.83 55.62 5.94
C GLY A 65 -25.72 54.87 5.21
N SER A 66 -25.96 53.59 4.88
CA SER A 66 -24.92 52.72 4.32
C SER A 66 -24.61 53.04 2.86
N ASN A 67 -23.36 52.88 2.45
CA ASN A 67 -22.93 52.95 1.05
C ASN A 67 -23.06 51.60 0.31
N ILE A 68 -23.81 50.65 0.87
CA ILE A 68 -24.01 49.31 0.30
C ILE A 68 -25.37 49.25 -0.43
N ILE A 69 -25.37 48.74 -1.65
CA ILE A 69 -26.58 48.51 -2.45
C ILE A 69 -26.61 47.03 -2.82
N LYS A 70 -27.74 46.35 -2.58
CA LYS A 70 -27.96 44.98 -3.04
C LYS A 70 -28.41 44.98 -4.49
N MET A 71 -27.90 44.05 -5.30
CA MET A 71 -28.30 43.93 -6.70
C MET A 71 -29.83 43.79 -6.84
N GLY A 72 -30.42 44.64 -7.69
CA GLY A 72 -31.86 44.70 -7.92
C GLY A 72 -32.66 45.54 -6.91
N GLU A 73 -32.02 46.03 -5.84
CA GLU A 73 -32.64 46.90 -4.83
C GLU A 73 -32.17 48.36 -5.01
N LYS A 74 -32.92 49.30 -4.41
CA LYS A 74 -32.58 50.73 -4.36
C LYS A 74 -31.75 51.01 -3.11
N LEU A 75 -30.94 52.07 -3.13
CA LEU A 75 -30.31 52.61 -1.93
C LEU A 75 -31.42 52.91 -0.89
N GLN A 76 -31.28 52.33 0.31
CA GLN A 76 -32.30 52.43 1.35
C GLN A 76 -32.42 53.86 1.91
N ASP A 77 -31.30 54.56 2.00
CA ASP A 77 -31.20 55.92 2.52
C ASP A 77 -31.05 56.98 1.41
N GLU A 78 -31.21 58.25 1.79
CA GLU A 78 -31.04 59.39 0.89
C GLU A 78 -29.61 59.96 0.92
N ILE A 79 -29.22 60.58 -0.20
CA ILE A 79 -27.99 61.40 -0.26
C ILE A 79 -28.39 62.85 -0.05
N GLU A 80 -27.77 63.48 0.93
CA GLU A 80 -27.91 64.91 1.22
C GLU A 80 -26.78 65.69 0.56
N ILE A 81 -27.15 66.69 -0.23
CA ILE A 81 -26.25 67.55 -0.97
C ILE A 81 -26.34 68.96 -0.39
N MET A 82 -25.19 69.47 0.03
CA MET A 82 -24.98 70.82 0.53
C MET A 82 -24.11 71.59 -0.45
N ILE A 83 -24.54 72.79 -0.79
CA ILE A 83 -23.74 73.74 -1.57
C ILE A 83 -23.09 74.71 -0.59
N THR A 84 -21.78 74.83 -0.70
CA THR A 84 -20.99 75.65 0.21
C THR A 84 -20.10 76.63 -0.53
N ASP A 85 -19.74 77.70 0.16
CA ASP A 85 -18.76 78.65 -0.31
C ASP A 85 -17.31 78.10 -0.24
N GLN A 86 -16.35 78.96 -0.54
CA GLN A 86 -14.93 78.63 -0.51
C GLN A 86 -14.38 78.28 0.88
N HIS A 87 -15.08 78.66 1.94
CA HIS A 87 -14.71 78.41 3.33
C HIS A 87 -15.53 77.27 3.96
N GLY A 88 -16.43 76.63 3.19
CA GLY A 88 -17.26 75.52 3.64
C GLY A 88 -18.56 75.94 4.34
N ASN A 89 -18.97 77.21 4.23
CA ASN A 89 -20.24 77.69 4.77
C ASN A 89 -21.40 77.37 3.83
N GLN A 90 -22.52 76.94 4.40
CA GLN A 90 -23.72 76.63 3.62
C GLN A 90 -24.42 77.91 3.14
N ILE A 91 -24.83 77.89 1.87
CA ILE A 91 -25.48 79.04 1.23
C ILE A 91 -26.97 79.03 1.55
N GLN A 92 -27.44 80.07 2.23
CA GLN A 92 -28.82 80.17 2.73
C GLN A 92 -29.79 80.86 1.75
N SER A 93 -29.29 81.43 0.66
CA SER A 93 -30.09 82.13 -0.37
C SER A 93 -30.64 81.19 -1.46
N LEU A 94 -30.35 79.89 -1.38
CA LEU A 94 -30.77 78.91 -2.37
C LEU A 94 -32.26 78.61 -2.26
N THR A 95 -32.89 78.28 -3.39
CA THR A 95 -34.32 77.96 -3.45
C THR A 95 -34.54 76.66 -4.23
N SER A 96 -35.78 76.20 -4.34
CA SER A 96 -36.10 74.94 -5.03
C SER A 96 -35.62 74.89 -6.50
N SER A 97 -35.40 76.05 -7.13
CA SER A 97 -34.83 76.15 -8.49
C SER A 97 -33.44 75.52 -8.62
N CYS A 98 -32.68 75.41 -7.52
CA CYS A 98 -31.35 74.81 -7.51
C CYS A 98 -31.36 73.31 -7.87
N THR A 99 -32.49 72.62 -7.68
CA THR A 99 -32.62 71.21 -8.05
C THR A 99 -32.63 70.98 -9.57
N ALA A 100 -33.04 71.97 -10.36
CA ALA A 100 -33.08 71.86 -11.82
C ALA A 100 -31.68 71.85 -12.47
N ALA A 101 -30.68 72.41 -11.77
CA ALA A 101 -29.29 72.47 -12.22
C ALA A 101 -28.43 71.29 -11.71
N LEU A 102 -29.03 70.34 -10.98
CA LEU A 102 -28.32 69.17 -10.44
C LEU A 102 -28.34 68.04 -11.48
N GLU A 103 -27.15 67.64 -11.93
CA GLU A 103 -26.94 66.47 -12.76
C GLU A 103 -26.39 65.30 -11.94
N ILE A 104 -26.96 64.12 -12.17
CA ILE A 104 -26.58 62.88 -11.50
C ILE A 104 -26.23 61.84 -12.55
N SER A 105 -25.01 61.34 -12.50
CA SER A 105 -24.48 60.38 -13.46
C SER A 105 -23.63 59.30 -12.76
N GLY A 106 -23.54 58.12 -13.36
CA GLY A 106 -22.78 56.99 -12.83
C GLY A 106 -22.84 55.83 -13.80
N ASN A 107 -21.77 55.04 -13.86
CA ASN A 107 -21.71 53.92 -14.80
C ASN A 107 -22.72 52.82 -14.40
N GLY A 108 -23.69 52.56 -15.28
CA GLY A 108 -24.80 51.63 -15.02
C GLY A 108 -25.83 52.17 -14.03
N LEU A 109 -26.00 53.48 -13.88
CA LEU A 109 -27.04 54.07 -13.02
C LEU A 109 -28.41 54.02 -13.73
N ASP A 110 -29.40 53.39 -13.09
CA ASP A 110 -30.79 53.39 -13.51
C ASP A 110 -31.47 54.70 -13.07
N LYS A 111 -31.80 55.57 -14.03
CA LYS A 111 -32.42 56.88 -13.77
C LYS A 111 -33.94 56.84 -13.64
N SER A 112 -34.59 55.68 -13.84
CA SER A 112 -36.06 55.58 -13.89
C SER A 112 -36.76 55.95 -12.58
N ASP A 113 -36.10 55.67 -11.45
CA ASP A 113 -36.63 55.85 -10.10
C ASP A 113 -36.00 57.02 -9.33
N LEU A 114 -35.06 57.73 -9.96
CA LEU A 114 -34.26 58.78 -9.32
C LEU A 114 -35.12 60.02 -9.05
N ARG A 115 -35.12 60.51 -7.80
CA ARG A 115 -35.89 61.69 -7.38
C ARG A 115 -35.03 62.64 -6.57
N THR A 116 -35.09 63.92 -6.92
CA THR A 116 -34.40 65.02 -6.22
C THR A 116 -35.45 65.90 -5.53
N VAL A 117 -35.31 66.12 -4.23
CA VAL A 117 -36.25 66.89 -3.41
C VAL A 117 -35.50 67.99 -2.69
N TRP A 118 -35.99 69.24 -2.79
CA TRP A 118 -35.48 70.36 -2.01
C TRP A 118 -35.98 70.29 -0.56
N GLN A 119 -35.07 70.33 0.41
CA GLN A 119 -35.39 70.35 1.84
C GLN A 119 -35.31 71.79 2.37
N GLN A 120 -36.46 72.42 2.57
CA GLN A 120 -36.55 73.85 2.93
C GLN A 120 -36.04 74.14 4.37
N GLU A 121 -36.22 73.20 5.30
CA GLU A 121 -35.76 73.34 6.70
C GLU A 121 -34.24 73.33 6.82
N THR A 122 -33.58 72.46 6.04
CA THR A 122 -32.13 72.26 6.09
C THR A 122 -31.38 73.00 4.99
N GLN A 123 -32.08 73.58 3.99
CA GLN A 123 -31.49 74.23 2.81
C GLN A 123 -30.57 73.30 2.02
N THR A 124 -30.95 72.02 1.89
CA THR A 124 -30.20 70.96 1.20
C THR A 124 -31.02 70.28 0.11
N ILE A 125 -30.35 69.59 -0.82
CA ILE A 125 -31.01 68.74 -1.81
C ILE A 125 -30.91 67.28 -1.35
N SER A 126 -32.04 66.57 -1.30
CA SER A 126 -32.10 65.14 -1.03
C SER A 126 -32.30 64.35 -2.32
N VAL A 127 -31.44 63.35 -2.55
CA VAL A 127 -31.53 62.42 -3.68
C VAL A 127 -31.98 61.05 -3.18
N LYS A 128 -33.06 60.52 -3.77
CA LYS A 128 -33.63 59.20 -3.49
C LYS A 128 -33.73 58.37 -4.76
N GLY A 129 -33.86 57.05 -4.58
CA GLY A 129 -34.13 56.13 -5.69
C GLY A 129 -32.90 55.74 -6.50
N ILE A 130 -31.70 55.83 -5.91
CA ILE A 130 -30.44 55.43 -6.55
C ILE A 130 -30.42 53.92 -6.69
N LYS A 131 -30.24 53.44 -7.91
CA LYS A 131 -30.23 52.02 -8.27
C LYS A 131 -29.27 51.80 -9.44
N PHE A 132 -28.50 50.73 -9.38
CA PHE A 132 -27.60 50.35 -10.48
C PHE A 132 -28.17 49.17 -11.27
N GLU A 133 -27.82 49.11 -12.55
CA GLU A 133 -28.08 47.99 -13.42
C GLU A 133 -27.36 46.73 -12.90
N PRO A 134 -27.94 45.53 -13.09
CA PRO A 134 -27.33 44.31 -12.60
C PRO A 134 -26.00 43.97 -13.27
N GLY A 135 -25.05 43.43 -12.49
CA GLY A 135 -23.72 43.09 -12.98
C GLY A 135 -22.91 42.24 -11.99
N PRO A 136 -21.56 42.21 -12.11
CA PRO A 136 -20.70 41.65 -11.07
C PRO A 136 -20.71 42.53 -9.81
N ALA A 137 -20.46 41.94 -8.64
CA ALA A 137 -20.30 42.69 -7.40
C ALA A 137 -19.03 43.56 -7.47
N GLU A 138 -19.20 44.88 -7.50
CA GLU A 138 -18.11 45.84 -7.66
C GLU A 138 -18.41 47.17 -6.97
N THR A 139 -17.38 48.00 -6.78
CA THR A 139 -17.56 49.37 -6.31
C THR A 139 -17.95 50.28 -7.48
N LYS A 140 -19.12 50.90 -7.39
CA LYS A 140 -19.64 51.86 -8.37
C LYS A 140 -19.41 53.30 -7.90
N GLU A 141 -19.06 54.18 -8.82
CA GLU A 141 -18.90 55.62 -8.56
C GLU A 141 -20.12 56.40 -9.08
N LEU A 142 -20.65 57.29 -8.25
CA LEU A 142 -21.76 58.19 -8.54
C LEU A 142 -21.24 59.63 -8.55
N CYS A 143 -21.40 60.32 -9.67
CA CYS A 143 -21.09 61.73 -9.82
C CYS A 143 -22.34 62.59 -9.60
N LEU A 144 -22.21 63.58 -8.71
CA LEU A 144 -23.20 64.58 -8.39
C LEU A 144 -22.62 65.93 -8.82
N ALA A 145 -23.15 66.51 -9.90
CA ALA A 145 -22.67 67.75 -10.49
C ALA A 145 -23.73 68.85 -10.40
N TRP A 146 -23.32 70.05 -10.00
CA TRP A 146 -24.18 71.23 -9.94
C TRP A 146 -23.42 72.42 -10.50
N HIS A 147 -23.89 72.94 -11.64
CA HIS A 147 -23.12 73.88 -12.49
C HIS A 147 -21.69 73.37 -12.74
N ASP A 148 -20.66 74.14 -12.39
CA ASP A 148 -19.24 73.80 -12.63
C ASP A 148 -18.63 72.93 -11.52
N PHE A 149 -19.40 72.55 -10.50
CA PHE A 149 -18.92 71.80 -9.34
C PHE A 149 -19.35 70.33 -9.41
N SER A 150 -18.46 69.41 -9.03
CA SER A 150 -18.75 67.96 -9.03
C SER A 150 -18.22 67.28 -7.77
N HIS A 151 -18.94 66.27 -7.29
CA HIS A 151 -18.55 65.41 -6.17
C HIS A 151 -18.82 63.95 -6.49
N TYR A 152 -17.89 63.06 -6.13
CA TYR A 152 -17.98 61.63 -6.41
C TYR A 152 -18.20 60.83 -5.13
N LEU A 153 -19.16 59.91 -5.16
CA LEU A 153 -19.45 58.98 -4.06
C LEU A 153 -19.24 57.53 -4.51
N LYS A 154 -18.68 56.70 -3.62
CA LYS A 154 -18.41 55.28 -3.88
C LYS A 154 -19.43 54.39 -3.18
N PHE A 155 -20.10 53.53 -3.95
CA PHE A 155 -21.07 52.55 -3.47
C PHE A 155 -20.57 51.14 -3.71
N ASN A 156 -20.77 50.25 -2.74
CA ASN A 156 -20.44 48.83 -2.87
C ASN A 156 -21.69 48.07 -3.31
N LEU A 157 -21.67 47.58 -4.54
CA LEU A 157 -22.76 46.79 -5.10
C LEU A 157 -22.52 45.32 -4.75
N ILE A 158 -23.34 44.76 -3.86
CA ILE A 158 -23.21 43.38 -3.36
C ILE A 158 -24.26 42.46 -3.97
N ALA A 159 -24.03 41.15 -3.89
CA ALA A 159 -24.94 40.15 -4.39
C ALA A 159 -26.38 40.32 -3.87
N GLY A 160 -27.34 40.02 -4.74
CA GLY A 160 -28.76 40.07 -4.41
C GLY A 160 -29.20 38.89 -3.51
N PRO A 161 -30.52 38.80 -3.22
CA PRO A 161 -31.07 37.65 -2.51
C PRO A 161 -30.82 36.34 -3.28
N PRO A 162 -30.62 35.21 -2.58
CA PRO A 162 -30.28 33.94 -3.21
C PRO A 162 -31.44 33.45 -4.10
N ALA A 163 -31.11 33.05 -5.32
CA ALA A 163 -32.07 32.64 -6.35
C ALA A 163 -31.79 31.24 -6.92
N LYS A 164 -30.55 30.74 -6.81
CA LYS A 164 -30.15 29.41 -7.31
C LYS A 164 -28.99 28.82 -6.52
N LEU A 165 -28.79 27.51 -6.69
CA LEU A 165 -27.64 26.77 -6.15
C LEU A 165 -26.68 26.45 -7.31
N VAL A 166 -25.39 26.72 -7.11
CA VAL A 166 -24.33 26.42 -8.09
C VAL A 166 -23.34 25.43 -7.48
N LEU A 167 -22.87 24.49 -8.29
CA LEU A 167 -21.81 23.55 -7.92
C LEU A 167 -20.46 24.14 -8.33
N LEU A 168 -19.58 24.44 -7.38
CA LEU A 168 -18.33 25.19 -7.66
C LEU A 168 -17.29 24.35 -8.41
N ASP A 169 -17.21 23.04 -8.12
CA ASP A 169 -16.15 22.16 -8.63
C ASP A 169 -16.64 21.13 -9.66
N TRP A 170 -17.87 21.30 -10.16
CA TRP A 170 -18.52 20.39 -11.09
C TRP A 170 -18.50 20.93 -12.52
N ILE A 171 -17.56 20.44 -13.33
CA ILE A 171 -17.20 21.05 -14.61
C ILE A 171 -18.23 20.75 -15.72
N GLU A 172 -19.02 19.66 -15.62
CA GLU A 172 -19.99 19.29 -16.66
C GLU A 172 -21.24 18.60 -16.04
N PRO A 173 -22.35 19.32 -15.78
CA PRO A 173 -23.58 18.71 -15.26
C PRO A 173 -24.28 17.76 -16.26
N GLU A 174 -23.92 17.80 -17.54
CA GLU A 174 -24.63 17.07 -18.59
C GLU A 174 -24.08 15.66 -18.88
N LYS A 175 -22.80 15.38 -18.59
CA LYS A 175 -22.20 14.06 -18.81
C LYS A 175 -22.36 13.15 -17.58
N PRO A 176 -22.74 11.87 -17.77
CA PRO A 176 -22.81 10.91 -16.68
C PRO A 176 -21.41 10.58 -16.15
N ILE A 177 -21.23 10.61 -14.83
CA ILE A 177 -20.00 10.14 -14.18
C ILE A 177 -20.08 8.66 -13.83
N SER A 178 -19.01 7.90 -14.06
CA SER A 178 -18.92 6.51 -13.63
C SER A 178 -18.52 6.42 -12.16
N VAL A 179 -19.27 5.65 -11.38
CA VAL A 179 -19.05 5.47 -9.93
C VAL A 179 -19.01 3.98 -9.61
N ILE A 180 -18.07 3.54 -8.78
CA ILE A 180 -18.08 2.17 -8.26
C ILE A 180 -18.84 2.18 -6.93
N SER A 181 -19.81 1.28 -6.78
CA SER A 181 -20.63 1.19 -5.57
C SER A 181 -19.75 0.97 -4.33
N GLY A 182 -19.93 1.79 -3.29
CA GLY A 182 -19.14 1.74 -2.06
C GLY A 182 -17.79 2.47 -2.11
N LYS A 183 -17.37 3.00 -3.27
CA LYS A 183 -16.17 3.84 -3.38
C LYS A 183 -16.52 5.33 -3.30
N GLU A 184 -15.53 6.12 -2.89
CA GLU A 184 -15.60 7.57 -2.81
C GLU A 184 -15.72 8.23 -4.19
N LEU A 185 -16.52 9.29 -4.29
CA LEU A 185 -16.54 10.14 -5.49
C LEU A 185 -15.16 10.80 -5.69
N PRO A 186 -14.72 10.99 -6.94
CA PRO A 186 -13.38 11.50 -7.25
C PRO A 186 -13.13 12.95 -6.81
N ARG A 187 -14.19 13.72 -6.50
CA ARG A 187 -14.09 15.12 -6.10
C ARG A 187 -15.07 15.43 -4.97
N PRO A 188 -14.68 16.29 -4.01
CA PRO A 188 -15.61 16.78 -3.01
C PRO A 188 -16.68 17.67 -3.66
N LEU A 189 -17.89 17.65 -3.10
CA LEU A 189 -18.99 18.46 -3.60
C LEU A 189 -19.25 19.66 -2.70
N THR A 190 -19.08 20.85 -3.28
CA THR A 190 -19.38 22.13 -2.63
C THR A 190 -20.50 22.86 -3.38
N VAL A 191 -21.53 23.26 -2.64
CA VAL A 191 -22.67 24.03 -3.15
C VAL A 191 -22.54 25.49 -2.71
N GLN A 192 -22.67 26.43 -3.65
CA GLN A 192 -22.69 27.87 -3.42
C GLN A 192 -24.10 28.42 -3.64
N LEU A 193 -24.60 29.23 -2.71
CA LEU A 193 -25.75 30.08 -2.93
C LEU A 193 -25.38 31.25 -3.84
N CYS A 194 -26.15 31.43 -4.91
CA CYS A 194 -25.99 32.53 -5.84
C CYS A 194 -27.28 33.31 -6.02
N ASP A 195 -27.16 34.61 -6.26
CA ASP A 195 -28.27 35.42 -6.76
C ASP A 195 -28.62 35.04 -8.21
N GLN A 196 -29.60 35.73 -8.80
CA GLN A 196 -30.04 35.43 -10.16
C GLN A 196 -28.96 35.70 -11.22
N TRP A 197 -27.95 36.51 -10.90
CA TRP A 197 -26.85 36.92 -11.77
C TRP A 197 -25.55 36.13 -11.54
N ASN A 198 -25.59 35.03 -10.78
CA ASN A 198 -24.44 34.19 -10.39
C ASN A 198 -23.47 34.81 -9.37
N ASN A 199 -23.83 35.91 -8.70
CA ASN A 199 -22.97 36.44 -7.63
C ASN A 199 -23.17 35.60 -6.34
N PRO A 200 -22.09 35.28 -5.61
CA PRO A 200 -22.16 34.57 -4.32
C PRO A 200 -23.00 35.33 -3.29
N SER A 201 -24.07 34.72 -2.79
CA SER A 201 -24.97 35.32 -1.80
C SER A 201 -24.62 34.82 -0.39
N ALA A 202 -24.21 35.72 0.50
CA ALA A 202 -23.75 35.44 1.86
C ALA A 202 -24.92 35.23 2.83
N GLU A 203 -25.61 34.10 2.69
CA GLU A 203 -26.74 33.71 3.55
C GLU A 203 -26.37 32.46 4.37
N PRO A 204 -26.04 32.60 5.66
CA PRO A 204 -25.64 31.48 6.51
C PRO A 204 -26.84 30.65 6.99
N ASN A 205 -26.55 29.44 7.46
CA ASN A 205 -27.48 28.52 8.11
C ASN A 205 -28.64 28.00 7.25
N LEU A 206 -28.60 28.14 5.93
CA LEU A 206 -29.59 27.59 5.03
C LEU A 206 -29.40 26.08 4.86
N LYS A 207 -30.43 25.28 5.20
CA LYS A 207 -30.38 23.82 5.06
C LYS A 207 -30.48 23.40 3.60
N ILE A 208 -29.50 22.62 3.14
CA ILE A 208 -29.45 22.00 1.82
C ILE A 208 -29.76 20.49 1.97
N THR A 209 -30.54 19.94 1.05
CA THR A 209 -31.00 18.54 1.08
C THR A 209 -30.80 17.87 -0.27
N PHE A 210 -30.65 16.56 -0.25
CA PHE A 210 -30.57 15.75 -1.46
C PHE A 210 -31.96 15.40 -2.00
N SER A 211 -32.14 15.56 -3.30
CA SER A 211 -33.20 14.95 -4.08
C SER A 211 -32.61 13.74 -4.78
N LYS A 212 -32.95 12.53 -4.29
CA LYS A 212 -32.42 11.26 -4.77
C LYS A 212 -33.53 10.19 -4.85
N PRO A 213 -33.42 9.20 -5.74
CA PRO A 213 -34.31 8.03 -5.73
C PRO A 213 -34.06 7.14 -4.50
N SER A 214 -35.04 6.31 -4.16
CA SER A 214 -35.07 5.51 -2.91
C SER A 214 -34.03 4.40 -2.85
N ASN A 215 -33.57 3.91 -4.00
CA ASN A 215 -32.60 2.83 -4.16
C ASN A 215 -31.12 3.27 -4.06
N ILE A 216 -30.85 4.55 -3.82
CA ILE A 216 -29.49 5.06 -3.59
C ILE A 216 -29.32 5.42 -2.12
N GLN A 217 -28.27 4.89 -1.49
CA GLN A 217 -27.77 5.38 -0.22
C GLN A 217 -26.53 6.24 -0.45
N ILE A 218 -26.50 7.41 0.21
CA ILE A 218 -25.42 8.38 0.12
C ILE A 218 -24.87 8.56 1.51
N VAL A 219 -23.59 8.26 1.70
CA VAL A 219 -22.85 8.52 2.92
C VAL A 219 -21.97 9.73 2.68
N SER A 220 -22.09 10.74 3.53
CA SER A 220 -21.33 11.99 3.45
C SER A 220 -20.27 12.00 4.54
N SER A 221 -19.04 12.38 4.21
CA SER A 221 -17.98 12.56 5.21
C SER A 221 -18.22 13.77 6.12
N ASN A 222 -19.04 14.74 5.68
CA ASN A 222 -19.44 15.90 6.47
C ASN A 222 -20.94 15.83 6.83
N PRO A 223 -21.33 15.92 8.11
CA PRO A 223 -22.73 15.94 8.53
C PRO A 223 -23.39 17.34 8.40
N VAL A 224 -22.61 18.38 8.10
CA VAL A 224 -23.10 19.77 8.07
C VAL A 224 -23.77 20.08 6.73
N ASN A 225 -25.09 19.99 6.72
CA ASN A 225 -25.94 20.30 5.56
C ASN A 225 -26.42 21.76 5.53
N LYS A 226 -25.65 22.69 6.11
CA LYS A 226 -26.02 24.12 6.23
C LYS A 226 -24.96 25.00 5.59
N THR A 227 -25.38 26.15 5.07
CA THR A 227 -24.47 27.14 4.51
C THR A 227 -23.67 27.90 5.58
N ASP A 228 -22.43 28.25 5.26
CA ASP A 228 -21.53 29.09 6.05
C ASP A 228 -21.80 30.59 5.84
N GLU A 229 -20.98 31.44 6.47
CA GLU A 229 -21.05 32.90 6.37
C GLU A 229 -20.93 33.44 4.94
N THR A 230 -20.37 32.66 4.02
CA THR A 230 -20.22 33.00 2.59
C THR A 230 -21.31 32.38 1.70
N GLY A 231 -22.27 31.68 2.30
CA GLY A 231 -23.34 30.99 1.59
C GLY A 231 -22.93 29.65 0.97
N ARG A 232 -21.84 29.03 1.45
CA ARG A 232 -21.33 27.75 0.95
C ARG A 232 -21.67 26.59 1.88
N ALA A 233 -22.02 25.44 1.31
CA ALA A 233 -22.15 24.18 2.05
C ALA A 233 -21.26 23.12 1.41
N SER A 234 -20.35 22.54 2.21
CA SER A 234 -19.47 21.47 1.78
C SER A 234 -19.98 20.12 2.26
N PHE A 235 -20.23 19.23 1.32
CA PHE A 235 -20.63 17.84 1.57
C PHE A 235 -19.44 16.89 1.59
N GLY A 236 -18.21 17.41 1.45
CA GLY A 236 -17.02 16.61 1.36
C GLY A 236 -17.10 15.60 0.21
N VAL A 237 -16.46 14.45 0.42
CA VAL A 237 -16.47 13.35 -0.53
C VAL A 237 -17.65 12.44 -0.20
N LEU A 238 -18.52 12.19 -1.18
CA LEU A 238 -19.66 11.30 -1.01
C LEU A 238 -19.28 9.87 -1.38
N ILE A 239 -19.79 8.91 -0.61
CA ILE A 239 -19.74 7.49 -0.94
C ILE A 239 -21.15 7.06 -1.38
N ILE A 240 -21.25 6.46 -2.55
CA ILE A 240 -22.52 6.06 -3.16
C ILE A 240 -22.67 4.55 -3.07
N HIS A 241 -23.76 4.09 -2.47
CA HIS A 241 -24.15 2.68 -2.47
C HIS A 241 -25.44 2.54 -3.26
N ALA A 242 -25.34 1.87 -4.41
CA ALA A 242 -26.49 1.59 -5.27
C ALA A 242 -26.23 0.35 -6.15
N PRO A 243 -27.29 -0.34 -6.63
CA PRO A 243 -27.18 -1.36 -7.68
C PRO A 243 -26.65 -0.77 -9.01
N LYS A 244 -26.13 -1.61 -9.91
CA LYS A 244 -25.71 -1.16 -11.25
C LYS A 244 -26.86 -0.45 -11.99
N GLY A 245 -26.59 0.71 -12.56
CA GLY A 245 -27.58 1.48 -13.32
C GLY A 245 -27.31 2.97 -13.37
N GLU A 246 -28.20 3.69 -14.04
CA GLU A 246 -28.15 5.15 -14.14
C GLU A 246 -28.98 5.84 -13.05
N TYR A 247 -28.41 6.87 -12.46
CA TYR A 247 -28.96 7.57 -11.31
C TYR A 247 -28.80 9.08 -11.44
N MET A 248 -29.73 9.82 -10.81
CA MET A 248 -29.73 11.28 -10.78
C MET A 248 -29.72 11.80 -9.35
N LEU A 249 -28.87 12.79 -9.10
CA LEU A 249 -28.74 13.48 -7.81
C LEU A 249 -28.90 15.00 -8.01
N GLN A 250 -29.67 15.66 -7.15
CA GLN A 250 -29.85 17.11 -7.19
C GLN A 250 -29.89 17.70 -5.78
N PHE A 251 -29.29 18.88 -5.60
CA PHE A 251 -29.33 19.61 -4.33
C PHE A 251 -30.51 20.59 -4.32
N LYS A 252 -31.25 20.63 -3.21
CA LYS A 252 -32.39 21.51 -3.00
C LYS A 252 -32.30 22.25 -1.68
N ALA A 253 -32.72 23.50 -1.68
CA ALA A 253 -32.86 24.33 -0.48
C ALA A 253 -34.17 25.13 -0.55
N SER A 254 -34.63 25.65 0.59
CA SER A 254 -35.82 26.51 0.66
C SER A 254 -35.45 27.81 1.35
N TYR A 255 -35.52 28.92 0.62
CA TYR A 255 -35.24 30.27 1.12
C TYR A 255 -36.50 31.13 1.00
N LYS A 256 -37.00 31.67 2.12
CA LYS A 256 -38.23 32.50 2.17
C LYS A 256 -39.41 31.92 1.37
N LYS A 257 -39.68 30.61 1.52
CA LYS A 257 -40.70 29.83 0.80
C LYS A 257 -40.47 29.66 -0.72
N LYS A 258 -39.32 30.09 -1.26
CA LYS A 258 -38.88 29.81 -2.63
C LYS A 258 -37.94 28.60 -2.65
N ALA A 259 -38.25 27.63 -3.49
CA ALA A 259 -37.39 26.47 -3.70
C ALA A 259 -36.19 26.86 -4.57
N LEU A 260 -34.99 26.56 -4.10
CA LEU A 260 -33.73 26.69 -4.82
C LEU A 260 -33.26 25.30 -5.22
N SER A 261 -32.78 25.14 -6.46
CA SER A 261 -32.29 23.85 -6.97
C SER A 261 -30.95 24.04 -7.66
N SER A 262 -30.10 23.01 -7.58
CA SER A 262 -28.85 22.92 -8.35
C SER A 262 -29.09 22.28 -9.72
N PRO A 263 -28.10 22.31 -10.61
CA PRO A 263 -28.02 21.38 -11.74
C PRO A 263 -28.11 19.92 -11.28
N VAL A 264 -28.61 19.04 -12.15
CA VAL A 264 -28.72 17.59 -11.90
C VAL A 264 -27.38 16.93 -12.21
N ILE A 265 -26.91 16.08 -11.30
CA ILE A 265 -25.74 15.23 -11.48
C ILE A 265 -26.22 13.86 -11.97
N LYS A 266 -25.77 13.43 -13.15
CA LYS A 266 -26.03 12.10 -13.71
C LYS A 266 -24.87 11.15 -13.35
N MET A 267 -25.19 9.95 -12.89
CA MET A 267 -24.20 8.96 -12.43
C MET A 267 -24.52 7.58 -12.97
N ASN A 268 -23.50 6.85 -13.41
CA ASN A 268 -23.60 5.46 -13.84
C ASN A 268 -22.82 4.58 -12.85
N VAL A 269 -23.54 3.74 -12.09
CA VAL A 269 -22.93 2.90 -11.07
C VAL A 269 -22.47 1.58 -11.68
N LEU A 270 -21.19 1.27 -11.53
CA LEU A 270 -20.50 0.09 -12.05
C LEU A 270 -20.14 -0.89 -10.92
N HIS A 271 -19.97 -2.17 -11.28
CA HIS A 271 -19.42 -3.19 -10.38
C HIS A 271 -17.94 -2.94 -10.08
N ASP A 272 -17.45 -3.45 -8.95
CA ASP A 272 -16.06 -3.27 -8.54
C ASP A 272 -15.13 -4.30 -9.21
N PRO A 273 -14.21 -3.89 -10.11
CA PRO A 273 -13.29 -4.81 -10.78
C PRO A 273 -12.23 -5.40 -9.85
N GLU A 274 -12.08 -4.89 -8.63
CA GLU A 274 -11.09 -5.38 -7.66
C GLU A 274 -11.72 -6.24 -6.55
N LYS A 275 -13.05 -6.34 -6.52
CA LYS A 275 -13.75 -7.10 -5.49
C LYS A 275 -13.87 -8.57 -5.91
N PRO A 276 -13.21 -9.51 -5.21
CA PRO A 276 -13.24 -10.93 -5.55
C PRO A 276 -14.61 -11.53 -5.20
N VAL A 277 -15.21 -12.28 -6.13
CA VAL A 277 -16.51 -12.93 -5.92
C VAL A 277 -16.48 -14.44 -6.15
N ASN A 278 -15.56 -14.95 -6.98
CA ASN A 278 -15.48 -16.39 -7.24
C ASN A 278 -14.03 -16.83 -7.53
N LEU A 279 -13.74 -18.11 -7.29
CA LEU A 279 -12.52 -18.80 -7.67
C LEU A 279 -12.81 -19.73 -8.85
N ASN A 280 -12.05 -19.60 -9.93
CA ASN A 280 -12.13 -20.45 -11.10
C ASN A 280 -10.87 -21.32 -11.23
N ILE A 281 -11.05 -22.64 -11.23
CA ILE A 281 -9.97 -23.64 -11.22
C ILE A 281 -9.99 -24.40 -12.54
N LYS A 282 -8.83 -24.44 -13.21
CA LYS A 282 -8.60 -25.27 -14.39
C LYS A 282 -7.55 -26.32 -14.07
N TYR A 283 -7.88 -27.56 -14.39
CA TYR A 283 -7.00 -28.72 -14.27
C TYR A 283 -7.42 -29.76 -15.31
N ASP A 284 -6.57 -30.75 -15.54
CA ASP A 284 -6.91 -31.89 -16.38
C ASP A 284 -7.93 -32.79 -15.68
N LYS A 285 -9.17 -32.80 -16.20
CA LYS A 285 -10.28 -33.56 -15.63
C LYS A 285 -10.24 -35.04 -16.01
N ASP A 286 -9.46 -35.39 -17.04
CA ASP A 286 -9.29 -36.76 -17.50
C ASP A 286 -8.07 -37.44 -16.85
N ALA A 287 -7.36 -36.71 -15.98
CA ALA A 287 -6.22 -37.22 -15.24
C ALA A 287 -6.62 -38.31 -14.24
N ILE A 288 -5.84 -39.38 -14.20
CA ILE A 288 -5.98 -40.46 -13.23
C ILE A 288 -5.09 -40.15 -12.02
N PHE A 289 -5.68 -40.12 -10.83
CA PHE A 289 -4.97 -39.81 -9.59
C PHE A 289 -4.47 -41.10 -8.94
N THR A 290 -3.27 -41.54 -9.28
CA THR A 290 -2.62 -42.72 -8.66
C THR A 290 -1.96 -42.35 -7.34
N ALA A 291 -2.08 -43.20 -6.32
CA ALA A 291 -1.47 -43.01 -5.00
C ALA A 291 0.03 -42.69 -5.07
N GLY A 292 0.49 -41.69 -4.31
CA GLY A 292 1.91 -41.29 -4.21
C GLY A 292 2.51 -40.57 -5.42
N ASN A 293 1.81 -40.53 -6.56
CA ASN A 293 2.24 -39.77 -7.73
C ASN A 293 1.97 -38.25 -7.58
N THR A 294 2.27 -37.48 -8.61
CA THR A 294 2.08 -36.02 -8.61
C THR A 294 0.72 -35.64 -9.20
N PHE A 295 0.02 -34.70 -8.56
CA PHE A 295 -1.20 -34.08 -9.07
C PHE A 295 -0.98 -33.40 -10.44
N PRO A 296 -2.00 -33.34 -11.31
CA PRO A 296 -1.98 -32.46 -12.48
C PRO A 296 -1.90 -30.99 -12.04
N ASP A 297 -1.37 -30.15 -12.92
CA ASP A 297 -1.22 -28.72 -12.64
C ASP A 297 -2.60 -28.04 -12.44
N PHE A 298 -2.86 -27.53 -11.23
CA PHE A 298 -4.04 -26.71 -10.96
C PHE A 298 -3.74 -25.23 -11.21
N HIS A 299 -4.60 -24.61 -12.02
CA HIS A 299 -4.55 -23.21 -12.39
C HIS A 299 -5.72 -22.47 -11.75
N VAL A 300 -5.44 -21.61 -10.77
CA VAL A 300 -6.45 -20.88 -10.02
C VAL A 300 -6.48 -19.43 -10.48
N SER A 301 -7.65 -18.94 -10.86
CA SER A 301 -7.88 -17.52 -11.18
C SER A 301 -9.01 -16.97 -10.31
N ILE A 302 -8.85 -15.75 -9.82
CA ILE A 302 -9.87 -15.08 -9.01
C ILE A 302 -10.68 -14.17 -9.93
N ILE A 303 -11.99 -14.31 -9.86
CA ILE A 303 -12.96 -13.57 -10.67
C ILE A 303 -13.54 -12.44 -9.84
N SER A 304 -13.55 -11.22 -10.40
CA SER A 304 -14.16 -10.02 -9.82
C SER A 304 -15.65 -9.93 -10.12
N GLU A 305 -16.34 -9.00 -9.47
CA GLU A 305 -17.79 -8.76 -9.64
C GLU A 305 -18.19 -8.38 -11.07
N ASP A 306 -17.26 -7.85 -11.86
CA ASP A 306 -17.44 -7.55 -13.28
C ASP A 306 -17.23 -8.78 -14.21
N GLY A 307 -16.91 -9.95 -13.64
CA GLY A 307 -16.67 -11.20 -14.37
C GLY A 307 -15.27 -11.33 -14.96
N ASN A 308 -14.38 -10.36 -14.75
CA ASN A 308 -13.00 -10.40 -15.22
C ASN A 308 -12.07 -11.10 -14.23
N LYS A 309 -10.86 -11.46 -14.68
CA LYS A 309 -9.82 -12.01 -13.80
C LYS A 309 -9.05 -10.88 -13.12
N ILE A 310 -8.89 -10.97 -11.80
CA ILE A 310 -8.05 -10.05 -11.04
C ILE A 310 -6.57 -10.44 -11.28
N LYS A 311 -5.75 -9.47 -11.70
CA LYS A 311 -4.35 -9.72 -12.08
C LYS A 311 -3.34 -9.59 -10.93
N ASN A 312 -3.61 -8.72 -9.96
CA ASN A 312 -2.67 -8.35 -8.89
C ASN A 312 -2.99 -9.02 -7.55
N ILE A 313 -2.94 -10.35 -7.50
CA ILE A 313 -3.16 -11.09 -6.24
C ILE A 313 -1.85 -11.61 -5.69
N ASN A 314 -1.68 -11.45 -4.37
CA ASN A 314 -0.61 -12.09 -3.63
C ASN A 314 -0.85 -13.62 -3.55
N PRO A 315 0.01 -14.46 -4.13
CA PRO A 315 -0.15 -15.91 -4.10
C PRO A 315 -0.13 -16.51 -2.68
N GLY A 316 0.51 -15.83 -1.71
CA GLY A 316 0.54 -16.26 -0.31
C GLY A 316 -0.81 -16.18 0.42
N ARG A 317 -1.85 -15.63 -0.22
CA ARG A 317 -3.22 -15.58 0.31
C ARG A 317 -4.11 -16.72 -0.20
N ILE A 318 -3.60 -17.59 -1.06
CA ILE A 318 -4.32 -18.75 -1.60
C ILE A 318 -3.69 -20.04 -1.09
N CYS A 319 -4.53 -20.98 -0.68
CA CYS A 319 -4.11 -22.31 -0.26
C CYS A 319 -5.03 -23.38 -0.87
N MET A 320 -4.47 -24.57 -1.07
CA MET A 320 -5.19 -25.77 -1.46
C MET A 320 -5.35 -26.65 -0.22
N LYS A 321 -6.58 -27.09 0.07
CA LYS A 321 -6.89 -27.99 1.18
C LYS A 321 -7.39 -29.31 0.62
N ILE A 322 -6.91 -30.42 1.18
CA ILE A 322 -7.37 -31.77 0.85
C ILE A 322 -7.74 -32.53 2.13
N TRP A 323 -8.80 -33.32 2.07
CA TRP A 323 -9.22 -34.21 3.15
C TRP A 323 -9.92 -35.45 2.60
N GLU A 324 -9.94 -36.50 3.40
CA GLU A 324 -10.58 -37.78 3.08
C GLU A 324 -12.10 -37.69 3.27
N GLY A 325 -12.85 -38.24 2.31
CA GLY A 325 -14.31 -38.36 2.36
C GLY A 325 -15.11 -37.15 1.83
N HIS A 326 -16.43 -37.33 1.80
CA HIS A 326 -17.42 -36.34 1.36
C HIS A 326 -18.06 -35.64 2.56
N SER A 327 -17.41 -34.63 3.13
CA SER A 327 -18.01 -33.84 4.20
C SER A 327 -18.66 -32.56 3.65
N GLY A 328 -19.99 -32.60 3.52
CA GLY A 328 -20.79 -31.39 3.46
C GLY A 328 -20.91 -30.78 4.87
N GLY A 329 -19.97 -29.91 5.25
CA GLY A 329 -20.22 -28.90 6.30
C GLY A 329 -19.27 -28.83 7.50
N THR A 330 -18.40 -29.81 7.75
CA THR A 330 -17.44 -29.74 8.88
C THR A 330 -16.11 -30.34 8.46
N LEU A 331 -15.03 -29.54 8.50
CA LEU A 331 -13.67 -29.98 8.19
C LEU A 331 -13.27 -31.11 9.16
N SER A 332 -12.94 -32.27 8.59
CA SER A 332 -12.36 -33.42 9.32
C SER A 332 -11.06 -32.99 10.01
N GLN A 333 -10.67 -33.67 11.09
CA GLN A 333 -9.46 -33.34 11.87
C GLN A 333 -8.14 -33.52 11.07
N ASN A 334 -8.18 -34.13 9.87
CA ASN A 334 -7.02 -34.43 9.04
C ASN A 334 -7.05 -33.64 7.70
N VAL A 335 -6.90 -32.32 7.74
CA VAL A 335 -6.81 -31.49 6.53
C VAL A 335 -5.36 -31.22 6.17
N THR A 336 -4.90 -31.72 5.03
CA THR A 336 -3.59 -31.37 4.48
C THR A 336 -3.71 -30.06 3.69
N THR A 337 -2.85 -29.09 3.99
CA THR A 337 -2.85 -27.78 3.32
C THR A 337 -1.58 -27.61 2.51
N PHE A 338 -1.71 -27.24 1.24
CA PHE A 338 -0.60 -26.93 0.35
C PHE A 338 -0.55 -25.43 0.05
N GLU A 339 0.66 -24.89 0.05
CA GLU A 339 0.94 -23.52 -0.40
C GLU A 339 1.18 -23.45 -1.91
N CYS A 340 0.97 -22.26 -2.47
CA CYS A 340 1.24 -21.96 -3.88
C CYS A 340 2.70 -22.26 -4.27
N SER A 341 2.91 -22.77 -5.49
CA SER A 341 4.25 -22.98 -6.03
C SER A 341 4.91 -21.64 -6.39
N LYS A 342 6.23 -21.48 -6.14
CA LYS A 342 6.96 -20.23 -6.44
C LYS A 342 6.95 -19.93 -7.94
N THR A 343 6.67 -18.68 -8.29
CA THR A 343 6.56 -18.18 -9.68
C THR A 343 7.92 -18.15 -10.37
N ASN A 344 8.20 -19.14 -11.22
CA ASN A 344 9.30 -19.06 -12.19
C ASN A 344 8.70 -18.67 -13.54
N ASN A 345 8.78 -17.39 -13.91
CA ASN A 345 8.55 -16.90 -15.27
C ASN A 345 7.27 -17.38 -16.00
N ASP A 346 6.12 -17.44 -15.33
CA ASP A 346 4.85 -17.73 -16.00
C ASP A 346 4.30 -16.45 -16.66
N LYS A 347 4.12 -16.51 -17.99
CA LYS A 347 3.72 -15.40 -18.86
C LYS A 347 2.22 -15.07 -18.82
N ASP A 348 1.44 -15.83 -18.06
CA ASP A 348 -0.01 -15.69 -17.99
C ASP A 348 -0.43 -14.87 -16.76
N GLU A 349 -0.63 -13.57 -16.98
CA GLU A 349 -1.13 -12.64 -15.95
C GLU A 349 -2.50 -13.10 -15.41
N GLY A 350 -2.60 -13.26 -14.08
CA GLY A 350 -3.87 -13.54 -13.38
C GLY A 350 -4.15 -15.02 -13.05
N PHE A 351 -3.16 -15.92 -13.18
CA PHE A 351 -3.24 -17.30 -12.70
C PHE A 351 -2.24 -17.59 -11.57
N ILE A 352 -2.68 -18.41 -10.61
CA ILE A 352 -1.89 -18.91 -9.49
C ILE A 352 -1.79 -20.42 -9.65
N TYR A 353 -0.59 -20.97 -9.50
CA TYR A 353 -0.28 -22.35 -9.86
C TYR A 353 0.01 -23.22 -8.64
N PHE A 354 -0.58 -24.41 -8.63
CA PHE A 354 -0.22 -25.49 -7.72
C PHE A 354 0.36 -26.64 -8.54
N ARG A 355 1.69 -26.70 -8.56
CA ARG A 355 2.49 -27.70 -9.29
C ARG A 355 3.26 -28.59 -8.34
N ASN A 356 3.58 -29.81 -8.77
CA ASN A 356 4.42 -30.77 -8.03
C ASN A 356 3.88 -31.09 -6.63
N LYS A 357 2.57 -31.22 -6.48
CA LYS A 357 1.92 -31.64 -5.23
C LYS A 357 1.67 -33.15 -5.28
N ILE A 358 1.87 -33.84 -4.18
CA ILE A 358 1.79 -35.30 -4.12
C ILE A 358 0.33 -35.73 -3.84
N VAL A 359 -0.14 -36.71 -4.59
CA VAL A 359 -1.43 -37.39 -4.39
C VAL A 359 -1.35 -38.23 -3.12
N PRO A 360 -2.40 -38.27 -2.26
CA PRO A 360 -2.42 -39.12 -1.08
C PRO A 360 -1.97 -40.56 -1.35
N GLU A 361 -1.22 -41.15 -0.43
CA GLU A 361 -0.65 -42.50 -0.56
C GLU A 361 -1.70 -43.62 -0.38
N LYS A 362 -2.83 -43.29 0.26
CA LYS A 362 -3.93 -44.25 0.46
C LYS A 362 -4.98 -44.09 -0.64
N VAL A 363 -5.47 -45.23 -1.12
CA VAL A 363 -6.62 -45.29 -2.03
C VAL A 363 -7.90 -44.87 -1.30
N GLY A 364 -8.69 -44.04 -1.95
CA GLY A 364 -9.92 -43.52 -1.38
C GLY A 364 -10.47 -42.32 -2.12
N THR A 365 -11.62 -41.83 -1.67
CA THR A 365 -12.23 -40.61 -2.21
C THR A 365 -11.77 -39.41 -1.40
N TYR A 366 -11.16 -38.44 -2.08
CA TYR A 366 -10.66 -37.22 -1.47
C TYR A 366 -11.36 -35.99 -2.04
N SER A 367 -11.42 -34.96 -1.20
CA SER A 367 -12.03 -33.68 -1.52
C SER A 367 -10.96 -32.59 -1.52
N ILE A 368 -10.85 -31.87 -2.63
CA ILE A 368 -9.94 -30.73 -2.79
C ILE A 368 -10.76 -29.44 -2.81
N GLN A 369 -10.33 -28.43 -2.05
CA GLN A 369 -10.91 -27.10 -2.09
C GLN A 369 -9.83 -26.03 -2.01
N PHE A 370 -9.98 -24.98 -2.80
CA PHE A 370 -9.09 -23.82 -2.79
C PHE A 370 -9.72 -22.70 -1.97
N ALA A 371 -8.94 -22.08 -1.11
CA ALA A 371 -9.38 -20.97 -0.26
C ALA A 371 -8.51 -19.74 -0.48
N PHE A 372 -9.15 -18.59 -0.68
CA PHE A 372 -8.52 -17.28 -0.82
C PHE A 372 -8.89 -16.36 0.33
N ALA A 373 -7.88 -15.85 1.05
CA ALA A 373 -8.07 -14.88 2.12
C ALA A 373 -8.28 -13.47 1.54
N ILE A 374 -9.51 -12.95 1.65
CA ILE A 374 -9.83 -11.56 1.25
C ILE A 374 -9.24 -10.61 2.31
N ASP A 375 -9.45 -10.93 3.58
CA ASP A 375 -8.86 -10.28 4.75
C ASP A 375 -8.52 -11.34 5.83
N ASN A 376 -8.19 -10.92 7.06
CA ASN A 376 -7.81 -11.84 8.13
C ASN A 376 -9.00 -12.70 8.65
N THR A 377 -10.23 -12.42 8.22
CA THR A 377 -11.47 -13.00 8.76
C THR A 377 -12.38 -13.64 7.70
N HIS A 378 -12.28 -13.23 6.44
CA HIS A 378 -13.15 -13.63 5.35
C HIS A 378 -12.37 -14.43 4.30
N PHE A 379 -12.86 -15.64 4.02
CA PHE A 379 -12.31 -16.53 3.01
C PHE A 379 -13.32 -16.75 1.89
N LEU A 380 -12.84 -16.68 0.67
CA LEU A 380 -13.56 -17.13 -0.52
C LEU A 380 -13.12 -18.56 -0.83
N ASN A 381 -14.07 -19.50 -0.87
CA ASN A 381 -13.79 -20.90 -1.14
C ASN A 381 -14.27 -21.28 -2.55
N SER A 382 -13.53 -22.17 -3.20
CA SER A 382 -13.94 -22.75 -4.47
C SER A 382 -15.02 -23.81 -4.30
N GLU A 383 -15.60 -24.21 -5.41
CA GLU A 383 -16.29 -25.50 -5.49
C GLU A 383 -15.33 -26.64 -5.11
N GLN A 384 -15.90 -27.68 -4.50
CA GLN A 384 -15.17 -28.85 -4.05
C GLN A 384 -14.93 -29.78 -5.24
N ILE A 385 -13.66 -30.12 -5.47
CA ILE A 385 -13.25 -31.08 -6.48
C ILE A 385 -13.13 -32.44 -5.80
N ILE A 386 -13.98 -33.37 -6.21
CA ILE A 386 -13.94 -34.75 -5.72
C ILE A 386 -13.00 -35.53 -6.64
N ILE A 387 -12.01 -36.18 -6.05
CA ILE A 387 -11.07 -37.05 -6.75
C ILE A 387 -11.15 -38.46 -6.18
N GLU A 388 -11.00 -39.44 -7.06
CA GLU A 388 -10.85 -40.84 -6.69
C GLU A 388 -9.39 -41.21 -6.87
N VAL A 389 -8.72 -41.51 -5.75
CA VAL A 389 -7.33 -41.94 -5.78
C VAL A 389 -7.31 -43.45 -6.02
N VAL A 390 -6.67 -43.86 -7.10
CA VAL A 390 -6.53 -45.27 -7.50
C VAL A 390 -5.18 -45.84 -7.06
N PRO A 391 -5.05 -47.17 -6.90
CA PRO A 391 -3.79 -47.81 -6.55
C PRO A 391 -2.69 -47.50 -7.57
N ASN A 392 -1.44 -47.46 -7.11
CA ASN A 392 -0.27 -47.32 -7.99
C ASN A 392 0.07 -48.66 -8.68
N GLU A 393 1.15 -48.68 -9.46
CA GLU A 393 1.60 -49.89 -10.15
C GLU A 393 1.89 -51.06 -9.17
N PRO A 394 1.52 -52.30 -9.54
CA PRO A 394 1.87 -53.52 -8.82
C PRO A 394 3.36 -53.59 -8.44
N ALA A 395 3.65 -53.73 -7.14
CA ALA A 395 5.03 -53.75 -6.64
C ALA A 395 5.38 -55.05 -5.88
N GLN A 396 4.48 -55.52 -5.02
CA GLN A 396 4.78 -56.61 -4.08
C GLN A 396 3.62 -57.61 -3.97
N LEU A 397 3.96 -58.85 -3.66
CA LEU A 397 3.02 -59.88 -3.26
C LEU A 397 2.98 -59.95 -1.73
N VAL A 398 1.80 -59.75 -1.14
CA VAL A 398 1.63 -59.80 0.32
C VAL A 398 0.45 -60.69 0.70
N PRO A 399 0.54 -61.42 1.83
CA PRO A 399 -0.59 -62.21 2.31
C PRO A 399 -1.67 -61.27 2.85
N GLN A 400 -2.93 -61.57 2.57
CA GLN A 400 -4.08 -60.79 3.08
C GLN A 400 -4.16 -60.86 4.61
N ILE A 401 -3.83 -62.02 5.17
CA ILE A 401 -3.63 -62.24 6.60
C ILE A 401 -2.24 -62.84 6.75
N VAL A 402 -1.37 -62.18 7.51
CA VAL A 402 0.00 -62.68 7.74
C VAL A 402 -0.11 -64.05 8.42
N PRO A 403 0.39 -65.14 7.81
CA PRO A 403 0.32 -66.46 8.42
C PRO A 403 1.27 -66.56 9.61
N ASP A 404 0.87 -67.34 10.62
CA ASP A 404 1.78 -67.76 11.70
C ASP A 404 2.99 -68.48 11.10
N THR A 405 4.14 -68.36 11.77
CA THR A 405 5.32 -69.14 11.39
C THR A 405 5.03 -70.64 11.58
N PRO A 406 5.10 -71.46 10.52
CA PRO A 406 4.73 -72.86 10.62
C PRO A 406 5.78 -73.67 11.39
N ALA A 407 5.32 -74.63 12.18
CA ALA A 407 6.14 -75.67 12.77
C ALA A 407 5.65 -77.02 12.23
N VAL A 408 6.48 -77.69 11.43
CA VAL A 408 6.09 -78.90 10.70
C VAL A 408 6.98 -80.08 11.04
N SER A 409 6.42 -81.27 10.92
CA SER A 409 7.08 -82.54 11.17
C SER A 409 6.89 -83.51 10.01
N ASN A 410 7.90 -84.33 9.70
CA ASN A 410 7.86 -85.31 8.60
C ASN A 410 7.04 -86.59 8.88
N VAL A 411 6.25 -86.61 9.96
CA VAL A 411 5.37 -87.70 10.39
C VAL A 411 4.18 -87.88 9.43
N TRP A 412 3.57 -89.08 9.43
CA TRP A 412 2.47 -89.46 8.52
C TRP A 412 1.25 -88.54 8.58
N ALA A 413 0.92 -87.96 9.74
CA ALA A 413 -0.23 -87.07 9.93
C ALA A 413 -0.14 -85.83 9.03
N VAL A 414 -1.22 -85.53 8.31
CA VAL A 414 -1.27 -84.41 7.35
C VAL A 414 -1.15 -83.06 8.08
N ASP A 415 -1.89 -82.88 9.17
CA ASP A 415 -1.89 -81.62 9.95
C ASP A 415 -0.50 -81.25 10.48
N SER A 416 0.34 -82.24 10.78
CA SER A 416 1.72 -82.01 11.24
C SER A 416 2.66 -81.60 10.12
N ARG A 417 2.32 -81.86 8.85
CA ARG A 417 3.14 -81.55 7.66
C ARG A 417 2.68 -80.30 6.92
N THR A 418 1.55 -79.72 7.31
CA THR A 418 0.97 -78.54 6.66
C THR A 418 1.79 -77.30 6.97
N LEU A 419 2.37 -76.68 5.93
CA LEU A 419 3.12 -75.44 6.01
C LEU A 419 2.18 -74.25 6.12
N VAL A 420 1.17 -74.15 5.27
CA VAL A 420 0.17 -73.08 5.31
C VAL A 420 -1.19 -73.63 4.97
N LYS A 421 -2.21 -73.06 5.62
CA LYS A 421 -3.61 -73.41 5.45
C LYS A 421 -4.42 -72.14 5.24
N ASP A 422 -5.34 -72.16 4.29
CA ASP A 422 -6.23 -71.06 3.93
C ASP A 422 -5.49 -69.72 3.69
N LEU A 423 -4.33 -69.78 3.02
CA LEU A 423 -3.50 -68.60 2.77
C LEU A 423 -3.93 -67.91 1.49
N THR A 424 -4.31 -66.64 1.62
CA THR A 424 -4.67 -65.79 0.47
C THR A 424 -3.59 -64.75 0.23
N PHE A 425 -3.00 -64.73 -0.97
CA PHE A 425 -2.10 -63.66 -1.41
C PHE A 425 -2.85 -62.64 -2.25
N ILE A 426 -2.45 -61.39 -2.10
CA ILE A 426 -2.91 -60.24 -2.85
C ILE A 426 -1.71 -59.47 -3.39
N ILE A 427 -1.90 -58.82 -4.54
CA ILE A 427 -0.91 -57.86 -5.04
C ILE A 427 -1.20 -56.49 -4.46
N THR A 428 -0.15 -55.83 -3.95
CA THR A 428 -0.22 -54.43 -3.56
C THR A 428 0.78 -53.58 -4.33
N ASP A 429 0.49 -52.29 -4.38
CA ASP A 429 1.47 -51.28 -4.76
C ASP A 429 2.51 -51.05 -3.64
N GLU A 430 3.43 -50.12 -3.85
CA GLU A 430 4.47 -49.75 -2.88
C GLU A 430 3.92 -49.10 -1.60
N TYR A 431 2.65 -48.68 -1.60
CA TYR A 431 1.96 -48.04 -0.48
C TYR A 431 0.94 -48.97 0.20
N GLN A 432 1.01 -50.28 -0.08
CA GLN A 432 0.12 -51.31 0.47
C GLN A 432 -1.35 -51.21 0.03
N ASN A 433 -1.64 -50.54 -1.09
CA ASN A 433 -2.98 -50.53 -1.67
C ASN A 433 -3.18 -51.75 -2.58
N HIS A 434 -4.35 -52.40 -2.49
CA HIS A 434 -4.72 -53.53 -3.35
C HIS A 434 -4.73 -53.13 -4.84
N THR A 435 -4.01 -53.86 -5.68
CA THR A 435 -3.88 -53.57 -7.12
C THR A 435 -3.81 -54.88 -7.95
N GLY A 436 -3.74 -54.78 -9.27
CA GLY A 436 -3.55 -55.94 -10.15
C GLY A 436 -4.78 -56.82 -10.42
N ASN A 437 -6.00 -56.26 -10.31
CA ASN A 437 -7.27 -56.96 -10.59
C ASN A 437 -7.40 -57.52 -12.01
N ASP A 438 -6.56 -57.06 -12.93
CA ASP A 438 -6.46 -57.41 -14.34
C ASP A 438 -5.29 -58.36 -14.66
N LEU A 439 -4.51 -58.74 -13.64
CA LEU A 439 -3.35 -59.61 -13.80
C LEU A 439 -3.70 -61.08 -13.55
N ASP A 440 -3.26 -61.95 -14.46
CA ASP A 440 -3.33 -63.41 -14.38
C ASP A 440 -1.94 -64.04 -14.59
N GLY A 441 -1.71 -65.22 -14.03
CA GLY A 441 -0.37 -65.81 -13.95
C GLY A 441 -0.31 -67.00 -12.99
N LYS A 442 0.86 -67.22 -12.38
CA LYS A 442 1.05 -68.27 -11.38
C LYS A 442 2.05 -67.87 -10.30
N ILE A 443 1.92 -68.43 -9.11
CA ILE A 443 2.93 -68.35 -8.05
C ILE A 443 3.66 -69.69 -7.95
N ILE A 444 4.98 -69.64 -7.87
CA ILE A 444 5.83 -70.81 -7.66
C ILE A 444 6.30 -70.80 -6.20
N ALA A 445 5.80 -71.75 -5.42
CA ALA A 445 6.26 -72.01 -4.06
C ALA A 445 7.50 -72.91 -4.10
N LYS A 446 8.57 -72.52 -3.39
CA LYS A 446 9.81 -73.29 -3.26
C LYS A 446 10.43 -73.15 -1.89
N ILE A 447 11.14 -74.17 -1.43
CA ILE A 447 11.80 -74.18 -0.12
C ILE A 447 13.29 -73.91 -0.32
N LYS A 448 13.85 -72.98 0.46
CA LYS A 448 15.28 -72.68 0.54
C LYS A 448 15.78 -72.93 1.96
N SER A 449 17.00 -73.43 2.08
CA SER A 449 17.72 -73.42 3.37
C SER A 449 18.31 -72.03 3.62
N SER A 450 18.47 -71.66 4.89
CA SER A 450 19.21 -70.48 5.32
C SER A 450 20.73 -70.63 5.10
N THR A 451 21.21 -71.88 4.96
CA THR A 451 22.61 -72.24 4.67
C THR A 451 22.74 -72.78 3.24
N GLU A 452 23.53 -72.11 2.39
CA GLU A 452 23.70 -72.45 0.95
C GLU A 452 24.33 -73.85 0.69
N GLU A 453 24.80 -74.56 1.72
CA GLU A 453 25.50 -75.85 1.61
C GLU A 453 24.64 -77.10 1.95
N ASP A 454 23.36 -76.95 2.31
CA ASP A 454 22.53 -78.11 2.69
C ASP A 454 21.99 -78.90 1.47
N THR A 455 22.33 -80.18 1.39
CA THR A 455 21.78 -81.12 0.41
C THR A 455 20.39 -81.67 0.79
N ASP A 456 19.96 -81.47 2.05
CA ASP A 456 18.74 -82.06 2.62
C ASP A 456 17.63 -81.00 2.80
N ILE A 457 17.06 -80.54 1.69
CA ILE A 457 15.96 -79.57 1.67
C ILE A 457 14.60 -80.29 1.66
N PRO A 458 13.64 -79.91 2.53
CA PRO A 458 12.30 -80.47 2.52
C PRO A 458 11.59 -80.37 1.18
N LEU A 459 10.84 -81.42 0.84
CA LEU A 459 10.09 -81.54 -0.41
C LEU A 459 8.59 -81.47 -0.14
N PHE A 460 7.85 -80.91 -1.09
CA PHE A 460 6.40 -80.88 -1.04
C PHE A 460 5.78 -82.25 -1.33
N GLN A 461 4.51 -82.41 -0.97
CA GLN A 461 3.71 -83.60 -1.26
C GLN A 461 3.91 -84.08 -2.72
N GLY A 462 4.18 -85.38 -2.89
CA GLY A 462 4.57 -85.95 -4.19
C GLY A 462 6.07 -85.89 -4.51
N ARG A 463 6.92 -85.52 -3.54
CA ARG A 463 8.38 -85.35 -3.68
C ARG A 463 8.78 -84.28 -4.70
N ALA A 464 7.97 -83.23 -4.81
CA ALA A 464 8.23 -82.09 -5.69
C ALA A 464 9.10 -81.05 -4.97
N SER A 465 10.04 -80.45 -5.68
CA SER A 465 10.86 -79.33 -5.17
C SER A 465 10.16 -77.97 -5.28
N THR A 466 9.13 -77.87 -6.12
CA THR A 466 8.32 -76.67 -6.35
C THR A 466 6.86 -77.04 -6.55
N VAL A 467 5.95 -76.16 -6.15
CA VAL A 467 4.51 -76.29 -6.38
C VAL A 467 4.00 -75.01 -7.03
N GLU A 468 3.14 -75.14 -8.03
CA GLU A 468 2.57 -74.00 -8.75
C GLU A 468 1.11 -73.79 -8.34
N PHE A 469 0.75 -72.55 -8.05
CA PHE A 469 -0.62 -72.14 -7.77
C PHE A 469 -1.10 -71.16 -8.85
N PRO A 470 -2.30 -71.38 -9.43
CA PRO A 470 -2.87 -70.44 -10.38
C PRO A 470 -3.18 -69.12 -9.67
N PHE A 471 -2.86 -68.01 -10.35
CA PHE A 471 -3.08 -66.66 -9.86
C PHE A 471 -4.07 -65.96 -10.78
N HIS A 472 -5.17 -65.47 -10.21
CA HIS A 472 -6.25 -64.86 -10.96
C HIS A 472 -6.70 -63.53 -10.36
N ARG A 473 -6.78 -62.49 -11.20
CA ARG A 473 -7.25 -61.15 -10.82
C ARG A 473 -6.55 -60.57 -9.58
N GLY A 474 -5.24 -60.75 -9.46
CA GLY A 474 -4.51 -60.18 -8.31
C GLY A 474 -4.58 -61.03 -7.03
N ILE A 475 -5.25 -62.19 -7.04
CA ILE A 475 -5.48 -63.02 -5.85
C ILE A 475 -5.01 -64.46 -6.08
N VAL A 476 -4.38 -65.06 -5.06
CA VAL A 476 -4.12 -66.51 -4.99
C VAL A 476 -4.69 -67.05 -3.71
N GLU A 477 -5.47 -68.11 -3.82
CA GLU A 477 -5.95 -68.88 -2.67
C GLU A 477 -5.19 -70.21 -2.62
N ILE A 478 -4.55 -70.47 -1.48
CA ILE A 478 -3.82 -71.70 -1.19
C ILE A 478 -4.58 -72.39 -0.05
N GLU A 479 -5.35 -73.43 -0.39
CA GLU A 479 -6.11 -74.22 0.60
C GLU A 479 -5.16 -74.91 1.59
N ASP A 480 -4.27 -75.78 1.10
CA ASP A 480 -3.28 -76.46 1.91
C ASP A 480 -1.96 -76.63 1.13
N LEU A 481 -0.85 -76.22 1.72
CA LEU A 481 0.50 -76.53 1.24
C LEU A 481 1.19 -77.46 2.23
N VAL A 482 1.52 -78.67 1.80
CA VAL A 482 1.95 -79.76 2.70
C VAL A 482 3.29 -80.35 2.27
N LEU A 483 4.15 -80.67 3.23
CA LEU A 483 5.40 -81.42 3.01
C LEU A 483 5.14 -82.90 2.68
N ALA A 484 6.05 -83.54 1.96
CA ALA A 484 5.99 -84.99 1.70
C ALA A 484 6.13 -85.83 2.98
N GLU A 485 5.50 -86.99 3.01
CA GLU A 485 5.72 -88.00 4.05
C GLU A 485 7.19 -88.45 4.06
N ASN A 486 7.81 -88.49 5.24
CA ASN A 486 9.25 -88.74 5.40
C ASN A 486 10.11 -87.83 4.52
N SER A 487 9.70 -86.56 4.38
CA SER A 487 10.49 -85.55 3.68
C SER A 487 11.92 -85.49 4.22
N PRO A 488 12.94 -85.33 3.36
CA PRO A 488 14.28 -84.96 3.81
C PRO A 488 14.23 -83.62 4.54
N GLY A 489 15.18 -83.38 5.43
CA GLY A 489 15.23 -82.18 6.25
C GLY A 489 16.04 -82.41 7.51
N ARG A 490 16.78 -81.40 7.92
CA ARG A 490 17.57 -81.43 9.14
C ARG A 490 16.67 -81.08 10.32
N ASP A 491 16.72 -81.90 11.37
CA ASP A 491 15.93 -81.66 12.58
C ASP A 491 16.25 -80.29 13.19
N ARG A 492 15.23 -79.61 13.70
CA ARG A 492 15.31 -78.30 14.38
C ARG A 492 15.99 -77.22 13.53
N THR A 493 15.76 -77.26 12.22
CA THR A 493 16.34 -76.30 11.27
C THR A 493 15.26 -75.38 10.71
N GLU A 494 15.60 -74.09 10.58
CA GLU A 494 14.75 -73.08 9.94
C GLU A 494 14.95 -73.12 8.43
N TYR A 495 13.85 -73.25 7.70
CA TYR A 495 13.79 -73.18 6.25
C TYR A 495 12.90 -72.01 5.82
N ILE A 496 13.12 -71.49 4.62
CA ILE A 496 12.39 -70.36 4.06
C ILE A 496 11.55 -70.85 2.89
N LEU A 497 10.25 -70.69 3.00
CA LEU A 497 9.28 -70.87 1.92
C LEU A 497 9.19 -69.57 1.10
N VAL A 498 9.58 -69.65 -0.16
CA VAL A 498 9.56 -68.52 -1.10
C VAL A 498 8.41 -68.68 -2.07
N PHE A 499 7.56 -67.67 -2.15
CA PHE A 499 6.47 -67.56 -3.12
C PHE A 499 6.87 -66.58 -4.21
N GLU A 500 7.29 -67.10 -5.37
CA GLU A 500 7.72 -66.28 -6.51
C GLU A 500 6.58 -66.08 -7.51
N PRO A 501 6.11 -64.84 -7.71
CA PRO A 501 5.08 -64.56 -8.71
C PRO A 501 5.68 -64.57 -10.13
N VAL A 502 5.05 -65.31 -11.03
CA VAL A 502 5.35 -65.37 -12.46
C VAL A 502 4.14 -64.89 -13.25
N ILE A 503 4.18 -63.62 -13.64
CA ILE A 503 3.07 -62.92 -14.32
C ILE A 503 3.53 -62.53 -15.72
N PRO A 504 3.08 -63.22 -16.78
CA PRO A 504 3.53 -62.95 -18.16
C PRO A 504 3.18 -61.54 -18.67
N ALA A 505 2.08 -60.96 -18.16
CA ALA A 505 1.60 -59.63 -18.57
C ALA A 505 2.45 -58.48 -18.00
N LEU A 506 3.19 -58.71 -16.90
CA LEU A 506 3.93 -57.68 -16.19
C LEU A 506 5.41 -57.68 -16.63
N LYS A 507 5.90 -56.56 -17.16
CA LYS A 507 7.31 -56.44 -17.60
C LYS A 507 8.31 -56.29 -16.44
N ARG A 508 7.82 -55.98 -15.23
CA ARG A 508 8.60 -55.74 -14.02
C ARG A 508 8.47 -56.95 -13.09
N HIS A 509 9.55 -57.29 -12.37
CA HIS A 509 9.51 -58.33 -11.35
C HIS A 509 8.82 -57.80 -10.09
N LEU A 510 7.79 -58.51 -9.62
CA LEU A 510 7.21 -58.29 -8.29
C LEU A 510 8.13 -58.91 -7.24
N GLU A 511 8.21 -58.29 -6.07
CA GLU A 511 8.97 -58.87 -4.96
C GLU A 511 8.31 -60.16 -4.45
N PRO A 512 9.06 -61.28 -4.35
CA PRO A 512 8.56 -62.51 -3.76
C PRO A 512 8.21 -62.35 -2.28
N TYR A 513 7.25 -63.14 -1.81
CA TYR A 513 6.97 -63.27 -0.38
C TYR A 513 7.81 -64.40 0.22
N TYR A 514 8.33 -64.18 1.43
CA TYR A 514 9.18 -65.12 2.16
C TYR A 514 8.52 -65.45 3.50
N LEU A 515 8.32 -66.74 3.76
CA LEU A 515 7.79 -67.26 5.01
C LEU A 515 8.77 -68.26 5.62
N SER A 516 9.32 -67.95 6.79
CA SER A 516 10.11 -68.92 7.54
C SER A 516 9.23 -70.03 8.12
N PHE A 517 9.76 -71.25 8.24
CA PHE A 517 9.15 -72.35 8.98
C PHE A 517 10.20 -73.22 9.67
N MET A 518 9.80 -73.89 10.76
CA MET A 518 10.66 -74.78 11.53
C MET A 518 10.35 -76.25 11.21
N PHE A 519 11.38 -77.04 10.91
CA PHE A 519 11.27 -78.46 10.61
C PHE A 519 11.69 -79.35 11.78
N TYR A 520 10.87 -80.34 12.13
CA TYR A 520 11.11 -81.29 13.22
C TYR A 520 10.93 -82.74 12.79
N ASN A 521 11.73 -83.66 13.30
CA ASN A 521 11.56 -85.09 13.03
C ASN A 521 10.53 -85.77 13.95
N ASP A 522 10.16 -85.13 15.07
CA ASP A 522 9.31 -85.69 16.11
C ASP A 522 8.03 -84.87 16.35
N TYR A 523 6.90 -85.55 16.54
CA TYR A 523 5.58 -84.94 16.70
C TYR A 523 5.40 -84.25 18.06
N GLU A 524 5.88 -84.84 19.16
CA GLU A 524 5.74 -84.23 20.49
C GLU A 524 6.56 -82.94 20.60
N THR A 525 7.77 -82.97 20.04
CA THR A 525 8.66 -81.80 19.94
C THR A 525 8.03 -80.71 19.07
N GLN A 526 7.42 -81.07 17.94
CA GLN A 526 6.73 -80.12 17.05
C GLN A 526 5.55 -79.43 17.75
N GLN A 527 4.72 -80.17 18.50
CA GLN A 527 3.56 -79.60 19.18
C GLN A 527 3.96 -78.58 20.27
N GLN A 528 5.01 -78.87 21.04
CA GLN A 528 5.53 -77.95 22.06
C GLN A 528 6.10 -76.67 21.42
N MET A 529 6.87 -76.82 20.35
CA MET A 529 7.50 -75.69 19.66
C MET A 529 6.48 -74.83 18.90
N ALA A 530 5.43 -75.43 18.34
CA ALA A 530 4.34 -74.70 17.67
C ALA A 530 3.61 -73.74 18.63
N ILE A 531 3.43 -74.11 19.90
CA ILE A 531 2.82 -73.25 20.91
C ILE A 531 3.74 -72.05 21.21
N LEU A 532 5.04 -72.30 21.40
CA LEU A 532 6.03 -71.26 21.65
C LEU A 532 6.18 -70.30 20.46
N ILE A 533 6.13 -70.80 19.22
CA ILE A 533 6.20 -69.98 18.01
C ILE A 533 4.96 -69.07 17.87
N LYS A 534 3.76 -69.56 18.15
CA LYS A 534 2.55 -68.72 18.17
C LYS A 534 2.59 -67.63 19.23
N GLU A 535 3.12 -67.94 20.41
CA GLU A 535 3.31 -66.94 21.46
C GLU A 535 4.34 -65.89 21.07
N ARG A 536 5.45 -66.30 20.42
CA ARG A 536 6.46 -65.41 19.85
C ARG A 536 5.85 -64.45 18.82
N ASP A 537 5.08 -64.96 17.85
CA ASP A 537 4.52 -64.14 16.77
C ASP A 537 3.57 -63.07 17.30
N ARG A 538 2.70 -63.46 18.26
CA ARG A 538 1.81 -62.53 18.96
C ARG A 538 2.57 -61.47 19.78
N LEU A 539 3.62 -61.87 20.49
CA LEU A 539 4.44 -60.94 21.26
C LEU A 539 5.21 -59.99 20.34
N SER A 540 5.73 -60.47 19.22
CA SER A 540 6.46 -59.69 18.22
C SER A 540 5.58 -58.59 17.60
N GLU A 541 4.35 -58.92 17.21
CA GLU A 541 3.39 -57.94 16.67
C GLU A 541 3.05 -56.83 17.68
N SER A 542 2.83 -57.22 18.94
CA SER A 542 2.57 -56.28 20.04
C SER A 542 3.77 -55.36 20.30
N VAL A 543 4.99 -55.92 20.33
CA VAL A 543 6.25 -55.17 20.49
C VAL A 543 6.44 -54.18 19.32
N ASN A 544 6.20 -54.59 18.08
CA ASN A 544 6.34 -53.73 16.91
C ASN A 544 5.33 -52.57 16.92
N SER A 545 4.09 -52.83 17.33
CA SER A 545 3.05 -51.81 17.48
C SER A 545 3.45 -50.75 18.52
N TYR A 546 3.92 -51.19 19.69
CA TYR A 546 4.43 -50.28 20.71
C TYR A 546 5.64 -49.47 20.23
N ARG A 547 6.59 -50.13 19.57
CA ARG A 547 7.78 -49.47 19.01
C ARG A 547 7.40 -48.37 18.02
N SER A 548 6.47 -48.63 17.10
CA SER A 548 5.99 -47.62 16.13
C SER A 548 5.40 -46.38 16.81
N VAL A 549 4.61 -46.55 17.87
CA VAL A 549 4.03 -45.43 18.64
C VAL A 549 5.10 -44.62 19.39
N PHE A 550 6.12 -45.29 19.94
CA PHE A 550 7.22 -44.59 20.60
C PHE A 550 8.13 -43.87 19.59
N ASP A 551 8.42 -44.49 18.45
CA ASP A 551 9.25 -43.89 17.39
C ASP A 551 8.59 -42.64 16.81
N THR A 552 7.29 -42.69 16.49
CA THR A 552 6.53 -41.53 16.02
C THR A 552 6.48 -40.41 17.06
N SER A 553 6.31 -40.74 18.34
CA SER A 553 6.35 -39.75 19.43
C SER A 553 7.73 -39.10 19.60
N ASN A 554 8.81 -39.88 19.48
CA ASN A 554 10.18 -39.37 19.54
C ASN A 554 10.53 -38.49 18.32
N GLN A 555 10.09 -38.87 17.12
CA GLN A 555 10.27 -38.07 15.91
C GLN A 555 9.61 -36.69 16.05
N LEU A 556 8.39 -36.63 16.57
CA LEU A 556 7.69 -35.37 16.85
C LEU A 556 8.46 -34.52 17.87
N LEU A 557 8.96 -35.14 18.94
CA LEU A 557 9.75 -34.47 19.97
C LEU A 557 11.04 -33.85 19.39
N ASP A 558 11.75 -34.59 18.53
CA ASP A 558 12.97 -34.11 17.89
C ASP A 558 12.71 -32.98 16.90
N GLU A 559 11.59 -33.02 16.17
CA GLU A 559 11.18 -31.95 15.28
C GLU A 559 10.86 -30.66 16.05
N ILE A 560 10.07 -30.74 17.14
CA ILE A 560 9.78 -29.56 17.97
C ILE A 560 11.06 -29.02 18.62
N LYS A 561 11.95 -29.87 19.13
CA LYS A 561 13.27 -29.45 19.63
C LYS A 561 14.08 -28.70 18.57
N SER A 562 14.08 -29.19 17.32
CA SER A 562 14.72 -28.50 16.20
C SER A 562 14.10 -27.13 15.94
N GLN A 563 12.78 -27.00 16.04
CA GLN A 563 12.08 -25.73 15.88
C GLN A 563 12.38 -24.74 17.02
N VAL A 564 12.46 -25.21 18.28
CA VAL A 564 12.90 -24.40 19.43
C VAL A 564 14.30 -23.87 19.20
N GLN A 565 15.24 -24.72 18.79
CA GLN A 565 16.62 -24.31 18.51
C GLN A 565 16.68 -23.23 17.42
N LYS A 566 16.04 -23.46 16.27
CA LYS A 566 16.01 -22.49 15.15
C LYS A 566 15.37 -21.15 15.57
N SER A 567 14.28 -21.20 16.34
CA SER A 567 13.60 -20.00 16.83
C SER A 567 14.46 -19.25 17.86
N GLY A 568 15.18 -19.99 18.72
CA GLY A 568 16.12 -19.44 19.70
C GLY A 568 17.33 -18.77 19.05
N GLU A 569 17.92 -19.39 18.02
CA GLU A 569 19.02 -18.80 17.23
C GLU A 569 18.59 -17.49 16.56
N LYS A 570 17.40 -17.47 15.95
CA LYS A 570 16.84 -16.26 15.33
C LYS A 570 16.59 -15.15 16.34
N LYS A 571 16.04 -15.49 17.51
CA LYS A 571 15.87 -14.55 18.64
C LYS A 571 17.22 -13.99 19.09
N LEU A 572 18.24 -14.84 19.27
CA LEU A 572 19.59 -14.42 19.68
C LEU A 572 20.27 -13.52 18.64
N GLN A 573 20.12 -13.85 17.35
CA GLN A 573 20.63 -13.04 16.25
C GLN A 573 20.05 -11.61 16.30
N LEU A 574 18.73 -11.49 16.40
CA LEU A 574 18.05 -10.20 16.49
C LEU A 574 18.43 -9.44 17.78
N ARG A 575 18.61 -10.14 18.90
CA ARG A 575 19.11 -9.54 20.16
C ARG A 575 20.50 -8.94 19.99
N ASN A 576 21.39 -9.66 19.31
CA ASN A 576 22.75 -9.19 19.05
C ASN A 576 22.76 -7.98 18.11
N GLU A 577 21.86 -7.94 17.13
CA GLU A 577 21.67 -6.78 16.26
C GLU A 577 21.19 -5.55 17.05
N LEU A 578 20.20 -5.73 17.94
CA LEU A 578 19.74 -4.65 18.82
C LEU A 578 20.85 -4.11 19.73
N LYS A 579 21.71 -4.99 20.27
CA LYS A 579 22.89 -4.57 21.04
C LYS A 579 23.89 -3.75 20.23
N ARG A 580 24.08 -4.05 18.93
CA ARG A 580 24.93 -3.22 18.04
C ARG A 580 24.37 -1.81 17.89
N HIS A 581 23.04 -1.67 17.93
CA HIS A 581 22.34 -0.39 17.92
C HIS A 581 22.24 0.27 19.31
N GLN A 582 22.96 -0.24 20.33
CA GLN A 582 22.95 0.25 21.72
C GLN A 582 21.58 0.14 22.41
N ILE A 583 20.72 -0.78 21.95
CA ILE A 583 19.43 -1.09 22.56
C ILE A 583 19.60 -2.36 23.39
N ASP A 584 19.66 -2.22 24.72
CA ASP A 584 19.74 -3.37 25.62
C ASP A 584 18.35 -3.79 26.10
N ILE A 585 18.07 -5.08 26.03
CA ILE A 585 16.79 -5.66 26.45
C ILE A 585 17.04 -6.44 27.74
N SER A 586 16.41 -5.98 28.82
CA SER A 586 16.47 -6.62 30.14
C SER A 586 15.64 -7.91 30.16
N GLN A 587 16.10 -8.94 30.89
CA GLN A 587 15.49 -10.28 30.88
C GLN A 587 14.15 -10.39 31.64
N ALA A 588 13.83 -9.47 32.56
CA ALA A 588 12.58 -9.49 33.32
C ALA A 588 11.46 -8.78 32.55
N ASN A 589 10.34 -9.46 32.30
CA ASN A 589 9.17 -8.95 31.56
C ASN A 589 9.49 -8.41 30.14
N GLU A 590 10.29 -9.16 29.37
CA GLU A 590 10.77 -8.76 28.02
C GLU A 590 9.66 -8.21 27.11
N VAL A 591 8.47 -8.84 27.03
CA VAL A 591 7.39 -8.41 26.10
C VAL A 591 6.85 -7.01 26.45
N GLN A 592 6.53 -6.77 27.72
CA GLN A 592 6.00 -5.48 28.15
C GLN A 592 7.03 -4.36 28.00
N TYR A 593 8.30 -4.68 28.26
CA TYR A 593 9.41 -3.74 28.09
C TYR A 593 9.64 -3.39 26.60
N ILE A 594 9.58 -4.38 25.71
CA ILE A 594 9.68 -4.14 24.26
C ILE A 594 8.51 -3.29 23.78
N ASP A 595 7.29 -3.56 24.23
CA ASP A 595 6.10 -2.80 23.86
C ASP A 595 6.20 -1.34 24.35
N SER A 596 6.69 -1.09 25.57
CA SER A 596 6.98 0.28 26.03
C SER A 596 8.06 0.95 25.19
N LEU A 597 9.14 0.25 24.85
CA LEU A 597 10.25 0.83 24.09
C LEU A 597 9.84 1.18 22.66
N ILE A 598 9.02 0.34 22.01
CA ILE A 598 8.42 0.63 20.71
C ILE A 598 7.56 1.89 20.82
N LYS A 599 6.73 2.01 21.85
CA LYS A 599 5.86 3.17 22.07
C LYS A 599 6.66 4.45 22.30
N ASP A 600 7.72 4.40 23.11
CA ASP A 600 8.61 5.54 23.36
C ASP A 600 9.31 5.98 22.06
N LYS A 601 9.83 5.02 21.28
CA LYS A 601 10.49 5.31 19.99
C LYS A 601 9.51 5.84 18.94
N GLN A 602 8.26 5.40 18.96
CA GLN A 602 7.18 5.95 18.14
C GLN A 602 6.83 7.39 18.56
N ALA A 603 6.81 7.68 19.87
CA ALA A 603 6.61 9.03 20.37
C ALA A 603 7.75 9.98 19.95
N ASP A 604 9.02 9.54 20.08
CA ASP A 604 10.20 10.28 19.58
C ASP A 604 10.07 10.53 18.06
N GLN A 605 9.63 9.53 17.30
CA GLN A 605 9.44 9.62 15.86
C GLN A 605 8.34 10.63 15.49
N GLU A 606 7.22 10.63 16.21
CA GLU A 606 6.15 11.63 16.05
C GLU A 606 6.62 13.04 16.40
N GLU A 607 7.43 13.20 17.44
CA GLU A 607 7.99 14.49 17.82
C GLU A 607 8.84 15.08 16.70
N ILE A 608 9.73 14.28 16.10
CA ILE A 608 10.53 14.70 14.93
C ILE A 608 9.62 15.08 13.74
N LEU A 609 8.51 14.37 13.54
CA LEU A 609 7.57 14.65 12.45
C LEU A 609 6.79 15.97 12.65
N LYS A 610 6.58 16.37 13.91
CA LYS A 610 5.91 17.62 14.32
C LYS A 610 6.85 18.84 14.30
N GLN A 611 8.17 18.65 14.25
CA GLN A 611 9.12 19.76 14.17
C GLN A 611 8.90 20.62 12.90
N PRO A 612 9.02 21.96 13.01
CA PRO A 612 8.85 22.84 11.87
C PRO A 612 9.97 22.58 10.85
N ARG A 613 9.58 22.28 9.61
CA ARG A 613 10.49 22.03 8.51
C ARG A 613 9.97 22.68 7.25
N ARG A 614 10.88 23.09 6.36
CA ARG A 614 10.52 23.59 5.04
C ARG A 614 9.75 22.50 4.28
N LYS A 615 8.55 22.84 3.85
CA LYS A 615 7.68 22.00 3.02
C LYS A 615 7.30 22.78 1.78
N CYS A 616 7.25 22.09 0.64
CA CYS A 616 6.66 22.65 -0.56
C CYS A 616 5.16 22.87 -0.32
N THR A 617 4.64 24.07 -0.60
CA THR A 617 3.22 24.39 -0.39
C THR A 617 2.39 24.28 -1.68
N LEU A 618 3.02 23.94 -2.81
CA LEU A 618 2.30 23.53 -4.01
C LEU A 618 1.49 22.27 -3.73
N ALA A 619 0.23 22.26 -4.16
CA ALA A 619 -0.62 21.08 -4.06
C ALA A 619 0.01 19.94 -4.88
N ASN A 620 0.19 18.79 -4.23
CA ASN A 620 0.67 17.59 -4.90
C ASN A 620 -0.40 17.07 -5.88
N TYR A 621 0.03 16.46 -6.98
CA TYR A 621 -0.90 15.86 -7.93
C TYR A 621 -1.32 14.47 -7.43
N PRO A 622 -2.62 14.13 -7.40
CA PRO A 622 -3.08 12.84 -6.92
C PRO A 622 -2.50 11.70 -7.79
N LYS A 623 -1.79 10.76 -7.15
CA LYS A 623 -1.22 9.58 -7.79
C LYS A 623 -2.33 8.54 -8.06
N GLY A 624 -3.17 8.81 -9.04
CA GLY A 624 -4.27 7.93 -9.45
C GLY A 624 -3.88 6.80 -10.42
N SER A 625 -2.67 6.85 -10.99
CA SER A 625 -2.13 5.87 -11.93
C SER A 625 -0.62 5.70 -11.76
N GLN A 626 -0.10 4.48 -11.94
CA GLN A 626 1.34 4.18 -11.83
C GLN A 626 2.22 4.94 -12.83
N ASP A 627 1.63 5.47 -13.91
CA ASP A 627 2.34 6.21 -14.96
C ASP A 627 2.65 7.68 -14.61
N ILE A 628 2.21 8.17 -13.44
CA ILE A 628 2.43 9.56 -13.01
C ILE A 628 3.42 9.57 -11.84
N LEU A 629 4.58 10.20 -12.03
CA LEU A 629 5.59 10.35 -10.98
C LEU A 629 5.19 11.43 -9.97
N GLY A 630 4.71 12.58 -10.47
CA GLY A 630 4.30 13.72 -9.65
C GLY A 630 4.88 15.04 -10.16
N LYS A 631 4.63 16.12 -9.42
CA LYS A 631 5.16 17.46 -9.74
C LYS A 631 6.64 17.57 -9.38
N ILE A 632 7.42 18.28 -10.20
CA ILE A 632 8.87 18.47 -10.00
C ILE A 632 9.19 18.92 -8.57
N SER A 633 8.42 19.86 -8.01
CA SER A 633 8.61 20.38 -6.65
C SER A 633 8.55 19.32 -5.53
N HIS A 634 7.92 18.17 -5.78
CA HIS A 634 7.75 17.08 -4.82
C HIS A 634 8.63 15.85 -5.12
N LEU A 635 9.30 15.80 -6.28
CA LEU A 635 10.15 14.68 -6.68
C LEU A 635 11.52 14.69 -5.99
N ALA A 636 11.95 15.84 -5.48
CA ALA A 636 13.22 15.99 -4.78
C ALA A 636 13.08 16.82 -3.50
N GLN A 637 14.06 16.66 -2.61
CA GLN A 637 14.22 17.41 -1.38
C GLN A 637 15.64 17.93 -1.30
N ILE A 638 15.83 19.09 -0.66
CA ILE A 638 17.13 19.74 -0.51
C ILE A 638 17.31 20.10 0.96
N GLN A 639 18.45 19.73 1.55
CA GLN A 639 18.72 19.99 2.96
C GLN A 639 19.19 21.43 3.24
N ASP A 640 20.08 21.96 2.41
CA ASP A 640 20.60 23.34 2.51
C ASP A 640 19.52 24.35 2.06
N ASP A 641 19.17 25.30 2.94
CA ASP A 641 18.10 26.27 2.68
C ASP A 641 18.49 27.34 1.64
N ASP A 642 19.74 27.76 1.62
CA ASP A 642 20.25 28.72 0.64
C ASP A 642 20.28 28.08 -0.75
N ALA A 643 20.79 26.85 -0.82
CA ALA A 643 20.77 26.06 -2.05
C ALA A 643 19.33 25.79 -2.52
N ALA A 644 18.41 25.47 -1.60
CA ALA A 644 17.02 25.24 -1.95
C ALA A 644 16.35 26.48 -2.52
N ASN A 645 16.63 27.67 -1.96
CA ASN A 645 16.10 28.93 -2.48
C ASN A 645 16.54 29.14 -3.93
N VAL A 646 17.86 29.07 -4.19
CA VAL A 646 18.41 29.40 -5.52
C VAL A 646 18.13 28.34 -6.58
N ILE A 647 18.11 27.06 -6.20
CA ILE A 647 17.75 25.96 -7.13
C ILE A 647 16.26 26.03 -7.46
N SER A 648 15.40 26.27 -6.47
CA SER A 648 13.96 26.39 -6.70
C SER A 648 13.63 27.61 -7.56
N TRP A 649 14.31 28.73 -7.33
CA TRP A 649 14.21 29.91 -8.18
C TRP A 649 14.70 29.64 -9.61
N HIS A 650 15.83 28.94 -9.77
CA HIS A 650 16.35 28.58 -11.07
C HIS A 650 15.37 27.73 -11.88
N LEU A 651 14.60 26.87 -11.21
CA LEU A 651 13.58 25.99 -11.78
C LEU A 651 12.16 26.55 -11.69
N ALA A 652 11.96 27.82 -11.33
CA ALA A 652 10.65 28.35 -11.00
C ALA A 652 9.59 28.18 -12.11
N SER A 653 10.02 28.15 -13.38
CA SER A 653 9.16 27.88 -14.54
C SER A 653 8.62 26.45 -14.61
N ASP A 654 9.32 25.49 -13.99
CA ASP A 654 9.10 24.06 -14.15
C ASP A 654 8.64 23.40 -12.83
N MET A 655 8.72 24.09 -11.69
CA MET A 655 8.38 23.53 -10.38
C MET A 655 6.96 22.93 -10.30
N ASP A 656 5.99 23.52 -11.00
CA ASP A 656 4.60 23.06 -11.02
C ASP A 656 4.31 22.03 -12.12
N CYS A 657 5.28 21.69 -12.97
CA CYS A 657 5.11 20.75 -14.06
C CYS A 657 5.03 19.29 -13.55
N ILE A 658 4.09 18.52 -14.10
CA ILE A 658 3.84 17.12 -13.74
C ILE A 658 4.67 16.20 -14.63
N VAL A 659 5.40 15.28 -14.02
CA VAL A 659 6.19 14.28 -14.74
C VAL A 659 5.42 12.97 -14.86
N THR A 660 5.37 12.41 -16.07
CA THR A 660 4.79 11.10 -16.37
C THR A 660 5.82 10.17 -17.01
N LEU A 661 5.62 8.86 -16.85
CA LEU A 661 6.44 7.83 -17.51
C LEU A 661 6.12 7.75 -19.00
N THR A 662 4.85 7.94 -19.38
CA THR A 662 4.38 7.80 -20.76
C THR A 662 3.80 9.10 -21.32
N THR A 663 3.92 9.26 -22.63
CA THR A 663 3.32 10.36 -23.40
C THR A 663 1.79 10.28 -23.37
N VAL A 664 1.21 9.07 -23.30
CA VAL A 664 -0.24 8.87 -23.18
C VAL A 664 -0.77 9.46 -21.87
N ALA A 665 -0.09 9.22 -20.74
CA ALA A 665 -0.45 9.80 -19.45
C ALA A 665 -0.31 11.33 -19.46
N ALA A 666 0.74 11.87 -20.09
CA ALA A 666 0.91 13.32 -20.24
C ALA A 666 -0.23 13.96 -21.04
N HIS A 667 -0.60 13.36 -22.18
CA HIS A 667 -1.74 13.83 -22.98
C HIS A 667 -3.06 13.80 -22.21
N ARG A 668 -3.31 12.74 -21.45
CA ARG A 668 -4.52 12.65 -20.62
C ARG A 668 -4.62 13.83 -19.65
N ILE A 669 -3.54 14.15 -18.93
CA ILE A 669 -3.50 15.28 -17.99
C ILE A 669 -3.66 16.61 -18.73
N PHE A 670 -3.03 16.76 -19.88
CA PHE A 670 -3.16 17.94 -20.73
C PHE A 670 -4.62 18.18 -21.14
N GLU A 671 -5.33 17.15 -21.60
CA GLU A 671 -6.75 17.21 -21.95
C GLU A 671 -7.64 17.50 -20.73
N GLU A 672 -7.42 16.79 -19.61
CA GLU A 672 -8.17 16.97 -18.36
C GLU A 672 -8.06 18.39 -17.80
N THR A 673 -6.91 19.03 -17.99
CA THR A 673 -6.62 20.39 -17.53
C THR A 673 -6.83 21.45 -18.61
N LYS A 674 -7.25 21.06 -19.82
CA LYS A 674 -7.42 21.93 -20.99
C LYS A 674 -6.15 22.75 -21.30
N GLY A 675 -4.98 22.13 -21.13
CA GLY A 675 -3.68 22.74 -21.36
C GLY A 675 -3.24 23.76 -20.31
N ALA A 676 -3.98 23.93 -19.20
CA ALA A 676 -3.58 24.82 -18.12
C ALA A 676 -2.36 24.31 -17.32
N GLN A 677 -2.17 22.98 -17.29
CA GLN A 677 -1.12 22.32 -16.53
C GLN A 677 0.05 21.91 -17.43
N GLN A 678 1.28 22.27 -17.04
CA GLN A 678 2.49 21.79 -17.70
C GLN A 678 2.72 20.31 -17.37
N VAL A 679 3.13 19.55 -18.40
CA VAL A 679 3.39 18.11 -18.32
C VAL A 679 4.71 17.76 -19.02
N LEU A 680 5.45 16.81 -18.47
CA LEU A 680 6.70 16.29 -19.00
C LEU A 680 6.67 14.76 -19.06
N SER A 681 6.74 14.19 -20.26
CA SER A 681 6.76 12.74 -20.49
C SER A 681 8.18 12.21 -20.66
N LEU A 682 8.55 11.22 -19.84
CA LEU A 682 9.92 10.67 -19.82
C LEU A 682 10.26 9.77 -21.01
N ASP A 683 9.27 9.14 -21.64
CA ASP A 683 9.45 8.34 -22.86
C ASP A 683 9.81 9.19 -24.09
N SER A 684 9.54 10.49 -24.06
CA SER A 684 9.94 11.46 -25.10
C SER A 684 11.30 12.13 -24.85
N VAL A 685 11.97 11.84 -23.74
CA VAL A 685 13.25 12.49 -23.38
C VAL A 685 14.43 11.80 -24.06
N TYR A 686 15.27 12.58 -24.74
CA TYR A 686 16.53 12.09 -25.32
C TYR A 686 17.60 11.89 -24.24
N LYS A 687 17.87 10.63 -23.89
CA LYS A 687 18.72 10.27 -22.74
C LYS A 687 20.23 10.41 -22.99
N GLU A 688 20.70 10.27 -24.24
CA GLU A 688 22.13 10.27 -24.57
C GLU A 688 22.81 11.64 -24.39
N GLY A 689 22.03 12.73 -24.31
CA GLY A 689 22.53 14.10 -24.08
C GLY A 689 22.53 14.56 -22.62
N LEU A 690 22.11 13.71 -21.67
CA LEU A 690 21.97 14.07 -20.26
C LEU A 690 23.33 14.11 -19.54
N PRO A 691 23.47 14.92 -18.47
CA PRO A 691 24.70 14.96 -17.69
C PRO A 691 24.95 13.61 -17.01
N ASP A 692 26.19 13.14 -17.10
CA ASP A 692 26.69 12.03 -16.30
C ASP A 692 26.73 12.44 -14.82
N TRP A 693 26.04 11.69 -13.97
CA TRP A 693 25.90 11.96 -12.54
C TRP A 693 27.20 11.69 -11.77
N ASP A 694 28.06 10.79 -12.27
CA ASP A 694 29.35 10.46 -11.67
C ASP A 694 30.48 11.37 -12.16
N ARG A 695 30.15 12.35 -13.02
CA ARG A 695 31.13 13.28 -13.59
C ARG A 695 31.72 14.20 -12.51
N PRO A 696 33.05 14.31 -12.39
CA PRO A 696 33.68 15.23 -11.45
C PRO A 696 33.50 16.69 -11.87
N LEU A 697 33.64 17.61 -10.91
CA LEU A 697 33.57 19.05 -11.16
C LEU A 697 34.64 19.49 -12.17
N PRO A 698 34.40 20.56 -12.96
CA PRO A 698 35.31 20.99 -14.03
C PRO A 698 36.78 21.23 -13.63
N HIS A 699 37.04 21.59 -12.38
CA HIS A 699 38.39 21.84 -11.87
C HIS A 699 39.12 20.56 -11.38
N LEU A 700 38.40 19.43 -11.28
CA LEU A 700 38.94 18.12 -10.91
C LEU A 700 39.16 17.29 -12.19
N LYS A 701 40.41 17.18 -12.65
CA LYS A 701 40.79 16.25 -13.74
C LYS A 701 41.64 15.12 -13.16
N ASN A 702 41.27 13.87 -13.41
CA ASN A 702 41.94 12.67 -12.87
C ASN A 702 42.16 12.75 -11.35
N GLU A 703 41.12 13.19 -10.61
CA GLU A 703 41.14 13.36 -9.15
C GLU A 703 42.17 14.40 -8.63
N ARG A 704 42.79 15.17 -9.52
CA ARG A 704 43.71 16.27 -9.17
C ARG A 704 43.06 17.62 -9.45
N ASN A 705 43.21 18.51 -8.47
CA ASN A 705 42.80 19.91 -8.61
C ASN A 705 43.68 20.62 -9.65
N CYS A 706 43.06 21.08 -10.73
CA CYS A 706 43.72 21.90 -11.74
C CYS A 706 43.98 23.33 -11.23
N PHE A 707 43.14 23.79 -10.31
CA PHE A 707 43.33 25.01 -9.51
C PHE A 707 42.51 24.87 -8.21
N SER A 708 42.84 25.69 -7.21
CA SER A 708 42.09 25.76 -5.96
C SER A 708 40.97 26.81 -6.07
N PRO A 709 39.69 26.43 -6.02
CA PRO A 709 38.60 27.40 -6.05
C PRO A 709 38.58 28.25 -4.77
N VAL A 710 38.19 29.53 -4.90
CA VAL A 710 38.10 30.50 -3.78
C VAL A 710 36.82 30.29 -2.93
N GLY A 711 35.97 29.33 -3.32
CA GLY A 711 34.79 28.90 -2.57
C GLY A 711 34.56 27.40 -2.72
N ASN A 712 33.39 26.91 -2.32
CA ASN A 712 33.00 25.50 -2.37
C ASN A 712 32.02 25.21 -3.53
N PRO A 713 32.55 24.97 -4.75
CA PRO A 713 31.72 24.57 -5.89
C PRO A 713 31.18 23.15 -5.70
N VAL A 714 29.87 22.97 -5.86
CA VAL A 714 29.20 21.66 -5.86
C VAL A 714 28.17 21.61 -6.99
N PHE A 715 27.91 20.46 -7.62
CA PHE A 715 26.83 20.41 -8.59
C PHE A 715 25.48 20.55 -7.89
N ALA A 716 24.56 21.33 -8.46
CA ALA A 716 23.22 21.52 -7.91
C ALA A 716 22.46 20.18 -7.80
N ARG A 717 22.69 19.27 -8.75
CA ARG A 717 22.08 17.94 -8.77
C ARG A 717 22.54 17.04 -7.61
N ASP A 718 23.73 17.24 -7.06
CA ASP A 718 24.27 16.43 -5.97
C ASP A 718 23.64 16.80 -4.61
N LEU A 719 22.99 17.97 -4.55
CA LEU A 719 22.25 18.43 -3.37
C LEU A 719 20.80 17.92 -3.34
N LEU A 720 20.34 17.26 -4.41
CA LEU A 720 18.99 16.69 -4.50
C LEU A 720 18.92 15.32 -3.83
N ILE A 721 17.96 15.16 -2.93
CA ILE A 721 17.61 13.90 -2.29
C ILE A 721 16.29 13.42 -2.89
N PHE A 722 16.28 12.21 -3.46
CA PHE A 722 15.10 11.62 -4.10
C PHE A 722 14.40 10.64 -3.15
N PRO A 723 13.19 10.94 -2.66
CA PRO A 723 12.44 10.02 -1.80
C PRO A 723 11.96 8.77 -2.53
N GLU A 724 11.62 8.91 -3.82
CA GLU A 724 11.05 7.86 -4.66
C GLU A 724 11.63 7.95 -6.09
N HIS A 725 11.59 6.84 -6.83
CA HIS A 725 11.93 6.76 -8.27
C HIS A 725 13.27 7.40 -8.68
N LYS A 726 14.35 7.13 -7.93
CA LYS A 726 15.68 7.74 -8.09
C LYS A 726 16.15 7.86 -9.55
N GLU A 727 16.11 6.77 -10.33
CA GLU A 727 16.59 6.75 -11.72
C GLU A 727 15.79 7.69 -12.65
N ASN A 728 14.46 7.69 -12.50
CA ASN A 728 13.59 8.57 -13.26
C ASN A 728 13.79 10.04 -12.87
N CYS A 729 13.91 10.32 -11.57
CA CYS A 729 14.20 11.65 -11.06
C CYS A 729 15.57 12.14 -11.56
N GLN A 730 16.59 11.28 -11.61
CA GLN A 730 17.90 11.63 -12.18
C GLN A 730 17.81 12.03 -13.66
N THR A 731 16.92 11.40 -14.42
CA THR A 731 16.65 11.79 -15.81
C THR A 731 16.00 13.18 -15.89
N VAL A 732 14.95 13.42 -15.08
CA VAL A 732 14.23 14.71 -15.02
C VAL A 732 15.18 15.86 -14.64
N PHE A 733 15.87 15.73 -13.52
CA PHE A 733 16.73 16.78 -13.00
C PHE A 733 18.03 16.92 -13.79
N GLY A 734 18.50 15.86 -14.44
CA GLY A 734 19.59 15.94 -15.42
C GLY A 734 19.23 16.84 -16.59
N MET A 735 17.98 16.79 -17.07
CA MET A 735 17.50 17.63 -18.16
C MET A 735 17.32 19.09 -17.70
N LEU A 736 16.74 19.31 -16.52
CA LEU A 736 16.36 20.65 -16.04
C LEU A 736 17.54 21.44 -15.45
N LEU A 737 18.40 20.80 -14.66
CA LEU A 737 19.54 21.46 -14.01
C LEU A 737 20.83 21.33 -14.82
N GLY A 738 20.94 20.32 -15.67
CA GLY A 738 22.16 20.05 -16.43
C GLY A 738 23.39 19.95 -15.53
N ASN A 739 24.43 20.72 -15.88
CA ASN A 739 25.69 20.81 -15.15
C ASN A 739 25.78 22.05 -14.25
N THR A 740 24.66 22.61 -13.80
CA THR A 740 24.65 23.81 -12.95
C THR A 740 25.41 23.58 -11.64
N ILE A 741 26.23 24.56 -11.24
CA ILE A 741 27.08 24.51 -10.05
C ILE A 741 26.64 25.57 -9.04
N ILE A 742 26.61 25.18 -7.77
CA ILE A 742 26.39 26.07 -6.62
C ILE A 742 27.75 26.44 -6.03
N ILE A 743 27.95 27.71 -5.71
CA ILE A 743 29.15 28.25 -5.04
C ILE A 743 28.74 29.29 -4.00
N ASP A 744 29.64 29.75 -3.15
CA ASP A 744 29.27 30.56 -1.98
C ASP A 744 28.74 31.95 -2.36
N ASN A 745 29.54 32.76 -3.07
CA ASN A 745 29.24 34.16 -3.39
C ASN A 745 29.68 34.55 -4.81
N LEU A 746 29.32 35.76 -5.24
CA LEU A 746 29.58 36.26 -6.60
C LEU A 746 31.06 36.36 -6.96
N ASP A 747 31.89 36.79 -6.02
CA ASP A 747 33.34 36.94 -6.25
C ASP A 747 34.00 35.58 -6.47
N ALA A 748 33.66 34.59 -5.65
CA ALA A 748 34.10 33.21 -5.83
C ALA A 748 33.58 32.63 -7.16
N ALA A 749 32.33 32.90 -7.54
CA ALA A 749 31.74 32.45 -8.80
C ALA A 749 32.47 33.03 -10.02
N ASN A 750 32.77 34.33 -10.01
CA ASN A 750 33.50 35.00 -11.08
C ASN A 750 34.94 34.47 -11.21
N HIS A 751 35.62 34.29 -10.08
CA HIS A 751 36.95 33.68 -10.06
C HIS A 751 36.91 32.25 -10.62
N TYR A 752 35.97 31.44 -10.15
CA TYR A 752 35.80 30.05 -10.59
C TYR A 752 35.55 29.99 -12.11
N ARG A 753 34.64 30.81 -12.63
CA ARG A 753 34.36 30.89 -14.07
C ARG A 753 35.62 31.25 -14.87
N LYS A 754 36.38 32.24 -14.43
CA LYS A 754 37.60 32.69 -15.13
C LYS A 754 38.62 31.57 -15.28
N GLU A 755 38.81 30.75 -14.24
CA GLU A 755 39.72 29.62 -14.28
C GLU A 755 39.17 28.43 -15.08
N VAL A 756 37.89 28.08 -14.91
CA VAL A 756 37.25 26.98 -15.68
C VAL A 756 37.27 27.28 -17.18
N MET A 757 36.98 28.51 -17.60
CA MET A 757 36.94 28.89 -19.02
C MET A 757 38.29 28.74 -19.74
N LYS A 758 39.41 28.70 -19.03
CA LYS A 758 40.74 28.40 -19.62
C LYS A 758 40.86 26.93 -20.03
N MET A 759 40.01 26.06 -19.49
CA MET A 759 40.14 24.60 -19.59
C MET A 759 38.96 23.94 -20.31
N THR A 760 37.74 24.43 -20.07
CA THR A 760 36.51 23.84 -20.60
C THR A 760 35.36 24.87 -20.54
N HIS A 761 34.22 24.52 -21.14
CA HIS A 761 33.01 25.33 -21.05
C HIS A 761 32.50 25.39 -19.60
N CYS A 762 32.29 26.60 -19.08
CA CYS A 762 31.75 26.81 -17.74
C CYS A 762 30.21 26.78 -17.76
N PRO A 763 29.57 25.87 -17.00
CA PRO A 763 28.11 25.82 -16.88
C PRO A 763 27.57 27.03 -16.11
N THR A 764 26.25 27.13 -16.00
CA THR A 764 25.61 28.15 -15.14
C THR A 764 26.09 27.99 -13.70
N LEU A 765 26.42 29.10 -13.07
CA LEU A 765 26.79 29.18 -11.65
C LEU A 765 25.67 29.87 -10.88
N LEU A 766 25.33 29.34 -9.72
CA LEU A 766 24.39 29.89 -8.76
C LEU A 766 25.15 30.13 -7.44
N THR A 767 25.01 31.30 -6.84
CA THR A 767 25.62 31.61 -5.54
C THR A 767 24.63 31.31 -4.42
N ARG A 768 25.10 30.89 -3.24
CA ARG A 768 24.24 30.72 -2.05
C ARG A 768 23.61 32.04 -1.63
N GLU A 769 24.29 33.15 -1.88
CA GLU A 769 23.79 34.52 -1.66
C GLU A 769 22.67 34.96 -2.62
N GLY A 770 22.35 34.15 -3.65
CA GLY A 770 21.19 34.37 -4.51
C GLY A 770 21.50 34.94 -5.89
N GLU A 771 22.72 34.86 -6.39
CA GLU A 771 23.09 35.44 -7.69
C GLU A 771 23.33 34.35 -8.74
N ARG A 772 23.02 34.66 -10.01
CA ARG A 772 23.26 33.76 -11.13
C ARG A 772 24.25 34.34 -12.12
N ILE A 773 25.25 33.52 -12.48
CA ILE A 773 26.08 33.72 -13.66
C ILE A 773 25.66 32.68 -14.70
N CYS A 774 25.00 33.14 -15.77
CA CYS A 774 24.59 32.27 -16.87
C CYS A 774 25.81 31.60 -17.53
N SER A 775 25.60 30.47 -18.21
CA SER A 775 26.68 29.76 -18.94
C SER A 775 27.44 30.63 -19.95
N ASN A 776 26.78 31.63 -20.55
CA ASN A 776 27.39 32.62 -21.44
C ASN A 776 28.13 33.77 -20.71
N GLY A 777 28.12 33.78 -19.37
CA GLY A 777 28.84 34.73 -18.52
C GLY A 777 28.05 35.99 -18.16
N LYS A 778 26.76 36.08 -18.49
CA LYS A 778 25.91 37.20 -18.05
C LYS A 778 25.59 37.07 -16.56
N PHE A 779 25.78 38.15 -15.80
CA PHE A 779 25.40 38.28 -14.39
C PHE A 779 24.94 39.71 -14.09
N GLY A 780 24.22 39.91 -12.99
CA GLY A 780 23.62 41.20 -12.61
C GLY A 780 22.23 41.47 -13.19
N GLY A 781 21.51 42.43 -12.59
CA GLY A 781 20.11 42.77 -12.89
C GLY A 781 19.10 41.90 -12.14
N PHE A 782 17.87 42.40 -11.98
CA PHE A 782 16.82 41.74 -11.17
C PHE A 782 16.51 40.30 -11.59
N GLN A 783 16.72 39.95 -12.86
CA GLN A 783 16.49 38.60 -13.37
C GLN A 783 17.57 37.58 -12.97
N ASN A 784 18.72 38.03 -12.47
CA ASN A 784 19.82 37.18 -12.02
C ASN A 784 20.03 37.23 -10.51
N ILE A 785 19.03 37.73 -9.78
CA ILE A 785 18.99 37.78 -8.33
C ILE A 785 17.76 36.98 -7.88
N ALA A 786 17.99 35.95 -7.08
CA ALA A 786 16.96 35.14 -6.46
C ALA A 786 16.19 36.01 -5.47
N PRO A 787 14.85 35.99 -5.52
CA PRO A 787 14.06 36.65 -4.50
C PRO A 787 14.22 35.93 -3.14
N PRO A 788 13.90 36.60 -2.02
CA PRO A 788 13.73 35.92 -0.74
C PRO A 788 12.75 34.75 -0.85
N MET A 789 13.00 33.69 -0.09
CA MET A 789 12.28 32.42 -0.19
C MET A 789 10.75 32.57 -0.03
N GLU A 790 10.28 33.52 0.77
CA GLU A 790 8.86 33.81 0.99
C GLU A 790 8.15 34.29 -0.28
N LYS A 791 8.88 34.93 -1.19
CA LYS A 791 8.34 35.46 -2.45
C LYS A 791 8.24 34.41 -3.56
N LEU A 792 8.79 33.21 -3.35
CA LEU A 792 8.64 32.09 -4.29
C LEU A 792 7.25 31.45 -4.24
N ARG A 793 6.29 32.00 -3.46
CA ARG A 793 4.88 31.57 -3.38
C ARG A 793 4.72 30.06 -3.16
N GLY A 794 5.63 29.44 -2.42
CA GLY A 794 5.56 28.01 -2.15
C GLY A 794 6.25 27.07 -3.14
N MET A 795 6.75 27.61 -4.25
CA MET A 795 7.53 26.88 -5.25
C MET A 795 8.96 26.67 -4.77
N VAL A 796 9.11 26.05 -3.60
CA VAL A 796 10.40 25.72 -2.99
C VAL A 796 10.42 24.23 -2.70
N PHE A 797 11.54 23.57 -2.97
CA PHE A 797 11.71 22.16 -2.59
C PHE A 797 11.44 21.95 -1.10
N GLY A 798 11.08 20.74 -0.70
CA GLY A 798 10.99 20.39 0.72
C GLY A 798 12.37 20.12 1.32
N ALA A 799 12.52 20.29 2.64
CA ALA A 799 13.64 19.72 3.37
C ALA A 799 13.38 18.23 3.66
N PRO A 800 14.40 17.36 3.61
CA PRO A 800 14.26 15.96 3.96
C PRO A 800 13.90 15.78 5.44
N LEU A 801 13.42 14.58 5.79
CA LEU A 801 13.28 14.21 7.19
C LEU A 801 14.67 14.13 7.84
N PRO A 802 14.83 14.57 9.10
CA PRO A 802 16.10 14.45 9.80
C PRO A 802 16.60 12.99 9.82
N PRO A 803 17.92 12.74 9.72
CA PRO A 803 18.48 11.39 9.73
C PRO A 803 18.03 10.55 10.94
N GLY A 804 17.82 11.20 12.09
CA GLY A 804 17.29 10.58 13.31
C GLY A 804 15.94 9.88 13.11
N TYR A 805 15.06 10.40 12.25
CA TYR A 805 13.76 9.77 11.95
C TYR A 805 13.94 8.39 11.30
N ASN A 806 14.83 8.29 10.33
CA ASN A 806 15.07 7.03 9.60
C ASN A 806 15.74 6.00 10.51
N ILE A 807 16.66 6.44 11.38
CA ILE A 807 17.30 5.59 12.40
C ILE A 807 16.24 5.05 13.37
N LEU A 808 15.36 5.91 13.88
CA LEU A 808 14.24 5.50 14.74
C LEU A 808 13.30 4.52 14.03
N SER A 809 12.96 4.76 12.76
CA SER A 809 12.13 3.85 11.98
C SER A 809 12.78 2.47 11.84
N ALA A 810 14.08 2.40 11.57
CA ALA A 810 14.81 1.14 11.50
C ALA A 810 14.83 0.42 12.85
N HIS A 811 15.03 1.15 13.95
CA HIS A 811 14.99 0.61 15.30
C HIS A 811 13.60 0.05 15.66
N ILE A 812 12.51 0.76 15.32
CA ILE A 812 11.13 0.30 15.54
C ILE A 812 10.87 -1.01 14.80
N VAL A 813 11.27 -1.10 13.52
CA VAL A 813 11.11 -2.32 12.72
C VAL A 813 11.90 -3.48 13.33
N LEU A 814 13.15 -3.25 13.73
CA LEU A 814 13.99 -4.26 14.36
C LEU A 814 13.40 -4.75 15.69
N LEU A 815 12.86 -3.84 16.52
CA LEU A 815 12.18 -4.17 17.77
C LEU A 815 10.90 -5.01 17.53
N GLN A 816 10.10 -4.67 16.51
CA GLN A 816 8.91 -5.45 16.13
C GLN A 816 9.28 -6.87 15.65
N GLN A 817 10.37 -6.99 14.89
CA GLN A 817 10.89 -8.29 14.46
C GLN A 817 11.35 -9.12 15.66
N TYR A 818 12.09 -8.52 16.59
CA TYR A 818 12.50 -9.20 17.83
C TYR A 818 11.31 -9.63 18.67
N ARG A 819 10.30 -8.76 18.85
CA ARG A 819 9.05 -9.08 19.55
C ARG A 819 8.36 -10.31 18.97
N THR A 820 8.22 -10.34 17.65
CA THR A 820 7.57 -11.45 16.95
C THR A 820 8.36 -12.75 17.08
N ALA A 821 9.70 -12.67 16.95
CA ALA A 821 10.58 -13.82 17.15
C ALA A 821 10.55 -14.34 18.59
N PHE A 822 10.44 -13.44 19.57
CA PHE A 822 10.32 -13.79 20.98
C PHE A 822 9.01 -14.52 21.29
N LEU A 823 7.87 -14.00 20.83
CA LEU A 823 6.56 -14.64 21.03
C LEU A 823 6.52 -16.04 20.42
N ARG A 824 6.98 -16.17 19.18
CA ARG A 824 7.08 -17.47 18.50
C ARG A 824 8.00 -18.44 19.25
N PHE A 825 9.13 -17.97 19.77
CA PHE A 825 10.01 -18.82 20.57
C PHE A 825 9.32 -19.33 21.83
N ASN A 826 8.58 -18.46 22.54
CA ASN A 826 7.83 -18.88 23.72
C ASN A 826 6.71 -19.87 23.40
N GLU A 827 5.95 -19.64 22.33
CA GLU A 827 4.88 -20.55 21.87
C GLU A 827 5.43 -21.96 21.61
N VAL A 828 6.47 -22.08 20.78
CA VAL A 828 7.08 -23.39 20.46
C VAL A 828 7.72 -24.02 21.69
N ASN A 829 8.26 -23.22 22.62
CA ASN A 829 8.81 -23.75 23.87
C ASN A 829 7.72 -24.27 24.82
N THR A 830 6.56 -23.63 24.87
CA THR A 830 5.39 -24.13 25.61
C THR A 830 4.86 -25.42 24.99
N GLU A 831 4.78 -25.52 23.65
CA GLU A 831 4.41 -26.77 22.96
C GLU A 831 5.39 -27.91 23.29
N LEU A 832 6.69 -27.63 23.38
CA LEU A 832 7.69 -28.61 23.80
C LEU A 832 7.46 -29.07 25.25
N GLU A 833 7.17 -28.15 26.17
CA GLU A 833 6.89 -28.46 27.56
C GLU A 833 5.61 -29.31 27.71
N GLU A 834 4.55 -28.99 26.97
CA GLU A 834 3.31 -29.75 26.94
C GLU A 834 3.53 -31.17 26.38
N LEU A 835 4.28 -31.30 25.28
CA LEU A 835 4.61 -32.61 24.71
C LEU A 835 5.47 -33.44 25.68
N GLN A 836 6.47 -32.83 26.31
CA GLN A 836 7.30 -33.51 27.30
C GLN A 836 6.46 -33.99 28.50
N GLN A 837 5.57 -33.15 29.01
CA GLN A 837 4.62 -33.54 30.08
C GLN A 837 3.72 -34.70 29.65
N SER A 838 3.27 -34.74 28.39
CA SER A 838 2.44 -35.83 27.88
C SER A 838 3.19 -37.17 27.84
N ILE A 839 4.49 -37.14 27.47
CA ILE A 839 5.36 -38.32 27.43
C ILE A 839 5.69 -38.83 28.84
N ASP A 840 5.77 -37.93 29.81
CA ASP A 840 6.09 -38.23 31.21
C ASP A 840 4.85 -38.61 32.06
N THR A 841 3.68 -38.79 31.43
CA THR A 841 2.47 -39.25 32.13
C THR A 841 2.58 -40.68 32.66
N VAL A 842 1.90 -40.94 33.77
CA VAL A 842 1.84 -42.26 34.43
C VAL A 842 1.34 -43.36 33.47
N GLU A 843 0.39 -43.03 32.59
CA GLU A 843 -0.13 -43.97 31.60
C GLU A 843 0.94 -44.34 30.55
N MET A 844 1.74 -43.38 30.10
CA MET A 844 2.80 -43.63 29.12
C MET A 844 4.00 -44.36 29.72
N GLN A 845 4.31 -44.12 30.99
CA GLN A 845 5.28 -44.92 31.74
C GLN A 845 4.83 -46.37 31.92
N ARG A 846 3.55 -46.61 32.24
CA ARG A 846 3.00 -47.97 32.30
C ARG A 846 3.13 -48.69 30.95
N LYS A 847 2.84 -48.01 29.84
CA LYS A 847 3.03 -48.56 28.48
C LYS A 847 4.50 -48.88 28.18
N LYS A 848 5.45 -48.07 28.66
CA LYS A 848 6.90 -48.37 28.54
C LYS A 848 7.31 -49.60 29.35
N GLU A 849 6.76 -49.78 30.55
CA GLU A 849 7.00 -50.97 31.38
C GLU A 849 6.40 -52.24 30.74
N GLU A 850 5.16 -52.17 30.27
CA GLU A 850 4.50 -53.27 29.55
C GLU A 850 5.29 -53.67 28.29
N PHE A 851 5.80 -52.69 27.54
CA PHE A 851 6.66 -52.91 26.38
C PHE A 851 7.97 -53.63 26.77
N ALA A 852 8.66 -53.19 27.82
CA ALA A 852 9.90 -53.81 28.28
C ALA A 852 9.67 -55.25 28.79
N GLU A 853 8.53 -55.52 29.42
CA GLU A 853 8.15 -56.86 29.85
C GLU A 853 7.87 -57.79 28.66
N GLN A 854 7.14 -57.30 27.65
CA GLN A 854 6.89 -58.05 26.41
C GLN A 854 8.18 -58.33 25.64
N GLU A 855 9.11 -57.38 25.56
CA GLU A 855 10.41 -57.59 24.90
C GLU A 855 11.26 -58.64 25.63
N LYS A 856 11.24 -58.64 26.97
CA LYS A 856 11.94 -59.64 27.77
C LYS A 856 11.34 -61.04 27.60
N LYS A 857 10.01 -61.14 27.57
CA LYS A 857 9.29 -62.40 27.29
C LYS A 857 9.60 -62.92 25.89
N LEU A 858 9.58 -62.04 24.88
CA LEU A 858 9.93 -62.38 23.51
C LEU A 858 11.36 -62.96 23.42
N LYS A 859 12.35 -62.29 24.03
CA LYS A 859 13.75 -62.78 24.07
C LYS A 859 13.90 -64.14 24.76
N SER A 860 13.14 -64.40 25.83
CA SER A 860 13.16 -65.70 26.52
C SER A 860 12.63 -66.81 25.62
N ILE A 861 11.53 -66.56 24.90
CA ILE A 861 10.92 -67.52 23.97
C ILE A 861 11.84 -67.76 22.76
N GLU A 862 12.48 -66.71 22.21
CA GLU A 862 13.47 -66.87 21.14
C GLU A 862 14.68 -67.74 21.55
N GLN A 863 15.14 -67.60 22.80
CA GLN A 863 16.20 -68.44 23.36
C GLN A 863 15.77 -69.90 23.53
N GLU A 864 14.55 -70.14 24.00
CA GLU A 864 13.98 -71.50 24.15
C GLU A 864 13.76 -72.18 22.80
N LEU A 865 13.46 -71.42 21.75
CA LEU A 865 13.31 -71.91 20.37
C LEU A 865 14.65 -72.24 19.69
N GLY A 866 15.80 -71.99 20.35
CA GLY A 866 17.12 -72.31 19.81
C GLY A 866 17.54 -71.43 18.62
N ILE A 867 16.87 -70.30 18.42
CA ILE A 867 17.16 -69.35 17.35
C ILE A 867 18.37 -68.52 17.82
N THR A 868 19.58 -68.99 17.51
CA THR A 868 20.76 -68.12 17.56
C THR A 868 20.57 -67.00 16.53
N SER A 869 20.76 -65.76 16.97
CA SER A 869 20.66 -64.55 16.16
C SER A 869 21.62 -64.56 14.97
N SER A 870 21.21 -65.17 13.87
CA SER A 870 21.90 -65.12 12.57
C SER A 870 20.91 -65.03 11.41
N SER A 871 20.17 -63.93 11.33
CA SER A 871 19.66 -63.41 10.05
C SER A 871 19.25 -61.94 10.18
N GLN A 872 20.22 -61.04 10.01
CA GLN A 872 19.91 -59.72 9.50
C GLN A 872 19.61 -59.86 8.00
N PHE A 873 18.40 -60.29 7.65
CA PHE A 873 17.88 -60.12 6.29
C PHE A 873 16.40 -59.78 6.37
N ASN A 874 16.15 -58.54 6.78
CA ASN A 874 15.18 -57.58 6.22
C ASN A 874 15.19 -56.33 7.11
N LYS A 875 16.33 -55.63 7.12
CA LYS A 875 16.39 -54.19 7.41
C LYS A 875 16.68 -53.48 6.08
N SER A 876 15.65 -53.25 5.28
CA SER A 876 15.63 -52.10 4.37
C SER A 876 14.91 -50.96 5.10
N SER A 877 15.56 -50.44 6.13
CA SER A 877 15.35 -49.06 6.56
C SER A 877 16.61 -48.59 7.28
N GLU A 878 17.15 -47.48 6.78
CA GLU A 878 18.43 -46.89 7.12
C GLU A 878 18.49 -46.47 8.60
N GLU A 879 19.39 -47.07 9.37
CA GLU A 879 20.00 -46.43 10.54
C GLU A 879 21.36 -45.87 10.09
N LEU A 880 21.37 -44.62 9.62
CA LEU A 880 22.59 -43.82 9.56
C LEU A 880 22.88 -43.28 10.96
N GLY A 881 24.00 -43.72 11.53
CA GLY A 881 24.41 -43.43 12.89
C GLY A 881 24.61 -41.95 13.21
N LEU A 882 24.25 -41.60 14.44
CA LEU A 882 24.72 -40.42 15.16
C LEU A 882 26.24 -40.50 15.34
N SER A 883 26.98 -39.82 14.46
CA SER A 883 28.33 -39.32 14.72
C SER A 883 28.27 -37.80 14.68
N GLU A 884 28.98 -37.18 15.63
CA GLU A 884 29.06 -35.73 15.86
C GLU A 884 29.03 -34.89 14.58
N ALA A 885 28.10 -33.93 14.54
CA ALA A 885 27.97 -32.96 13.47
C ALA A 885 29.15 -31.98 13.46
N LEU A 886 30.21 -32.34 12.73
CA LEU A 886 31.03 -31.35 12.03
C LEU A 886 30.28 -30.89 10.78
N SER A 887 29.99 -29.59 10.74
CA SER A 887 29.43 -28.80 9.64
C SER A 887 29.65 -29.34 8.22
N PRO A 888 28.66 -29.28 7.31
CA PRO A 888 28.84 -29.74 5.94
C PRO A 888 29.76 -28.78 5.15
N PRO A 889 30.72 -29.30 4.36
CA PRO A 889 31.46 -28.47 3.43
C PRO A 889 30.56 -28.07 2.27
N LYS A 890 30.59 -26.78 1.96
CA LYS A 890 30.00 -26.16 0.76
C LYS A 890 30.29 -27.00 -0.48
N ARG A 891 29.23 -27.49 -1.16
CA ARG A 891 29.33 -27.95 -2.55
C ARG A 891 29.71 -26.75 -3.41
N THR A 892 31.00 -26.68 -3.73
CA THR A 892 31.57 -25.76 -4.70
C THR A 892 31.03 -26.14 -6.07
N ARG A 893 30.35 -25.19 -6.71
CA ARG A 893 30.07 -25.19 -8.15
C ARG A 893 31.37 -25.47 -8.88
N ARG A 894 31.41 -26.54 -9.68
CA ARG A 894 32.48 -26.82 -10.65
C ARG A 894 32.50 -25.68 -11.67
N GLU A 895 33.29 -24.65 -11.39
CA GLU A 895 33.74 -23.72 -12.41
C GLU A 895 34.69 -24.47 -13.35
N ARG A 896 34.31 -24.57 -14.62
CA ARG A 896 35.25 -24.80 -15.71
C ARG A 896 36.23 -23.63 -15.73
N ARG A 897 37.40 -23.79 -15.10
CA ARG A 897 38.58 -22.97 -15.35
C ARG A 897 38.94 -23.06 -16.84
N LYS A 898 38.52 -22.06 -17.62
CA LYS A 898 39.20 -21.70 -18.87
C LYS A 898 40.57 -21.13 -18.47
N ARG A 899 41.63 -21.77 -18.98
CA ARG A 899 43.01 -21.30 -18.87
C ARG A 899 43.12 -19.90 -19.46
N SER A 900 43.60 -18.96 -18.65
CA SER A 900 44.21 -17.72 -19.11
C SER A 900 45.61 -18.03 -19.67
N TYR A 901 45.83 -17.64 -20.92
CA TYR A 901 47.16 -17.33 -21.43
C TYR A 901 47.16 -15.83 -21.74
N SER A 902 48.07 -15.08 -21.11
CA SER A 902 48.45 -13.75 -21.57
C SER A 902 49.58 -13.89 -22.58
N SER A 903 49.52 -13.12 -23.65
CA SER A 903 50.71 -12.67 -24.38
C SER A 903 50.33 -11.35 -25.07
N GLU A 904 51.16 -10.35 -24.85
CA GLU A 904 51.08 -9.02 -25.43
C GLU A 904 51.43 -8.99 -26.92
N GLU A 905 51.00 -7.88 -27.54
CA GLU A 905 51.58 -7.17 -28.67
C GLU A 905 51.37 -7.59 -30.15
N TRP A 906 51.37 -6.52 -30.97
CA TRP A 906 51.49 -6.40 -32.44
C TRP A 906 50.21 -6.10 -33.26
N VAL A 907 49.89 -4.80 -33.31
CA VAL A 907 49.76 -3.93 -34.51
C VAL A 907 49.52 -4.62 -35.87
N ALA A 908 48.41 -4.30 -36.54
CA ALA A 908 48.37 -3.61 -37.86
C ALA A 908 46.96 -3.57 -38.49
N SER A 909 46.69 -2.41 -39.09
CA SER A 909 45.51 -1.86 -39.77
C SER A 909 44.88 -2.70 -40.93
N PRO A 910 43.69 -2.31 -41.46
CA PRO A 910 42.82 -3.08 -42.35
C PRO A 910 43.17 -2.84 -43.84
N PRO A 911 42.49 -3.43 -44.86
CA PRO A 911 41.21 -2.86 -45.34
C PRO A 911 40.28 -3.78 -46.19
N MET A 912 39.08 -3.23 -46.51
CA MET A 912 38.32 -3.33 -47.78
C MET A 912 37.74 -4.70 -48.22
N LYS A 913 36.65 -4.83 -48.98
CA LYS A 913 35.45 -4.06 -49.37
C LYS A 913 34.79 -4.91 -50.48
N LYS A 914 33.50 -4.63 -50.75
CA LYS A 914 32.67 -5.03 -51.91
C LYS A 914 32.00 -6.41 -51.79
N LYS A 915 30.68 -6.55 -51.97
CA LYS A 915 29.70 -5.70 -52.65
C LYS A 915 28.56 -5.29 -51.74
#